data_AF-A0A8H5IMK5-F1
#
_entry.id   AF-A0A8H5IMK5-F1
#
_cell.length_a   1.000
_cell.length_b   1.000
_cell.length_c   1.000
_cell.angle_alpha   90.00
_cell.angle_beta   90.00
_cell.angle_gamma   90.00
#
_symmetry.space_group_name_H-M   'P 1'
#
loop_
_entity.id
_entity.type
_entity.pdbx_description
1 polymer ?
#
loop_
_entity_poly.entity_id
_entity_poly.type
_entity_poly.pdbx_seq_one_letter_code
_entity_poly.pdbx_strand_id
1 'polypeptide(L)'
;MSYSPNYDPQVGQALLLLTQFQSMDNCKLFGASTYNLTAGCQLRDEDLRAAIAPHVVSYANNPDATSARRFDERGKEFGQRRREDYRKRSAKAIDTFVKHLKQQWPSEDPKEPADPHMELACYISMGPAMESAIGKWKQWLKNLRLRKHLDAVASCIREGVPVGCIQVSPVLPRTLIPTTRPGSRFVATSDIFSSSGVLHHTTPPALGRLLVNSERDRQSNKLSGIIDSLDPKAKLDYEHRYLRELKDSLSSLHGHVESELKGEQLRKLPGLLQDHLEKCESHLTKLQESLLSSLSTSRTLSPTMYTVLEKAEFLPRISPTQLLQLLRPAQWKTLSAGWKESLIHYGIAITSLQRAKRLVRFQSSHVDLVRELENGGHQSWCPYDHPEWLLLECESEIMIRDIQQQIAEQMISPPENQNSVMQLNMGEGKSTVIVPIIATALNDGTKLVQVIVAKPQAKQMHQMLVAKLSGLLDQPVYLLPFSRDTKMDIHTADAIQCLMNQYIKEGGVLIVQPEHLLSFQLMEVESRISADMQVAEAMSRTRNLFDRSSRDIINESDENFSIKFELIYTLGNQRPIKHSPDRWVIIQEVMGLIAKFGSEIKSKYPHSIEFNARHIGRYPRLRLLRSDAEVEMFRLITETVCDTGMPKPTAADIEAVETSSLWTDMTSRTIVLLQGLFAGGILSFTLGIFAKESKEYPHKLSASGWDLGKKKDNPTTGFSGTNDSRYVLPLGVKQLDLHEQKHTNALVLEFLLQPENGIPLMPQLAKGTTFDSSLLLQMVSGMSSNTRVILDVGAQIVDLTNQEFAKQWLACYQDHDSTQAVVFFNDNDEIVVMDRSGKIKDFQTSPFSQQLDLCLVFLDEAHTRGTDLKLPINYRAVVTLGAGLTKDRLVQACMRMHKLGQGQTAEFCIPWEIEQKIVHLKGKDAAGREAISVSDVLCWAITETCLDLKRAMPLWLTQGVRFSKQEAIWSLLSDDETKPDEFLEEEGQSLRERYLPQKCRTDLSSLTQGLNDSIAKVFKSRCEDFGLERLRSCSLQEEQERELAPETQHERQVEKIPALKPDTHSVNRLLQEWIAEGSFPESSTAFRTVMKPAFQSLSKTSAAVHFDVKEFPETIWVTMDFAHTVKVGIEWEEREGCFSNGGNKSI
;
A
#
# COMPACT_ATOMS: atom_id res chain seq x y z
N MET A 1 -2.54 -6.49 47.52
CA MET A 1 -3.53 -5.46 47.90
C MET A 1 -4.55 -5.16 46.79
N SER A 2 -4.31 -5.57 45.54
CA SER A 2 -5.26 -5.46 44.40
C SER A 2 -6.48 -6.38 44.46
N TYR A 3 -6.51 -7.36 45.37
CA TYR A 3 -7.60 -8.35 45.49
C TYR A 3 -8.57 -8.07 46.64
N SER A 4 -8.58 -6.85 47.18
CA SER A 4 -9.59 -6.41 48.15
C SER A 4 -10.82 -5.86 47.40
N PRO A 5 -12.06 -6.21 47.79
CA PRO A 5 -13.26 -5.61 47.19
C PRO A 5 -13.35 -4.09 47.44
N ASN A 6 -12.62 -3.57 48.44
CA ASN A 6 -12.49 -2.13 48.73
C ASN A 6 -11.11 -1.60 48.29
N TYR A 7 -10.58 -2.12 47.19
CA TYR A 7 -9.32 -1.63 46.63
C TYR A 7 -9.47 -0.19 46.15
N ASP A 8 -8.70 0.72 46.72
CA ASP A 8 -8.52 2.05 46.17
C ASP A 8 -7.40 2.01 45.13
N PRO A 9 -7.72 2.13 43.82
CA PRO A 9 -6.73 2.10 42.76
C PRO A 9 -5.70 3.23 42.86
N GLN A 10 -6.03 4.36 43.50
CA GLN A 10 -5.09 5.47 43.68
C GLN A 10 -4.02 5.11 44.70
N VAL A 11 -4.40 4.45 45.80
CA VAL A 11 -3.45 3.96 46.81
C VAL A 11 -2.58 2.85 46.23
N GLY A 12 -3.16 1.95 45.44
CA GLY A 12 -2.39 0.91 44.73
C GLY A 12 -1.36 1.47 43.76
N GLN A 13 -1.74 2.48 42.97
CA GLN A 13 -0.84 3.16 42.04
C GLN A 13 0.28 3.92 42.77
N ALA A 14 -0.04 4.61 43.87
CA ALA A 14 0.95 5.30 44.71
C ALA A 14 1.98 4.32 45.31
N LEU A 15 1.53 3.16 45.79
CA LEU A 15 2.42 2.12 46.32
C LEU A 15 3.28 1.46 45.22
N LEU A 16 2.78 1.33 44.00
CA LEU A 16 3.55 0.86 42.83
C LEU A 16 4.63 1.86 42.41
N LEU A 17 4.36 3.17 42.48
CA LEU A 17 5.37 4.20 42.21
C LEU A 17 6.52 4.13 43.23
N LEU A 18 6.23 3.74 44.49
CA LEU A 18 7.26 3.56 45.51
C LEU A 18 8.21 2.39 45.21
N THR A 19 7.84 1.41 44.37
CA THR A 19 8.75 0.31 44.01
C THR A 19 9.80 0.72 42.98
N GLN A 20 9.74 1.93 42.42
CA GLN A 20 10.80 2.44 41.53
C GLN A 20 12.04 2.96 42.29
N PHE A 21 11.95 3.12 43.62
CA PHE A 21 13.11 3.51 44.43
C PHE A 21 14.00 2.29 44.68
N GLN A 22 15.29 2.35 44.29
CA GLN A 22 16.28 1.28 44.49
C GLN A 22 16.42 0.81 45.95
N SER A 23 16.07 1.66 46.92
CA SER A 23 16.07 1.32 48.35
C SER A 23 14.98 0.30 48.74
N MET A 24 13.99 0.05 47.88
CA MET A 24 12.89 -0.91 48.10
C MET A 24 13.17 -2.31 47.51
N ASP A 25 14.24 -2.50 46.73
CA ASP A 25 14.60 -3.80 46.12
C ASP A 25 14.91 -4.89 47.17
N ASN A 26 15.31 -4.49 48.38
CA ASN A 26 15.61 -5.42 49.48
C ASN A 26 14.37 -5.89 50.27
N CYS A 27 13.17 -5.36 50.00
CA CYS A 27 11.95 -5.77 50.68
C CYS A 27 11.37 -7.06 50.05
N LYS A 28 11.60 -8.21 50.71
CA LYS A 28 11.05 -9.50 50.26
C LYS A 28 9.52 -9.50 50.15
N LEU A 29 8.99 -10.09 49.07
CA LEU A 29 7.56 -10.31 48.82
C LEU A 29 6.89 -11.25 49.85
N PHE A 30 5.59 -11.07 50.04
CA PHE A 30 4.77 -11.83 51.01
C PHE A 30 4.80 -13.34 50.77
N GLY A 31 4.86 -14.12 51.86
CA GLY A 31 4.85 -15.59 51.80
C GLY A 31 3.48 -16.28 51.93
N ALA A 32 2.38 -15.54 52.16
CA ALA A 32 1.04 -16.12 52.32
C ALA A 32 0.04 -15.50 51.33
N SER A 33 -0.82 -16.35 50.74
CA SER A 33 -1.77 -15.95 49.70
C SER A 33 -3.01 -15.21 50.24
N THR A 34 -3.38 -15.38 51.52
CA THR A 34 -4.58 -14.75 52.12
C THR A 34 -4.38 -14.37 53.60
N TYR A 35 -5.02 -13.27 54.03
CA TYR A 35 -5.01 -12.74 55.40
C TYR A 35 -6.44 -12.38 55.85
N ASN A 36 -6.81 -12.72 57.08
CA ASN A 36 -8.08 -12.29 57.68
C ASN A 36 -7.83 -11.18 58.70
N LEU A 37 -7.87 -9.92 58.25
CA LEU A 37 -7.49 -8.76 59.08
C LEU A 37 -8.48 -8.49 60.23
N THR A 38 -9.74 -8.92 60.12
CA THR A 38 -10.76 -8.70 61.17
C THR A 38 -10.44 -9.46 62.45
N ALA A 39 -9.68 -10.55 62.37
CA ALA A 39 -9.18 -11.28 63.53
C ALA A 39 -8.19 -10.46 64.38
N GLY A 40 -7.61 -9.39 63.84
CA GLY A 40 -6.61 -8.56 64.52
C GLY A 40 -5.22 -9.19 64.57
N CYS A 41 -4.25 -8.47 65.15
CA CYS A 41 -2.84 -8.89 65.27
C CYS A 41 -2.41 -9.19 66.72
N GLN A 42 -3.34 -9.13 67.66
CA GLN A 42 -3.11 -9.41 69.08
C GLN A 42 -4.00 -10.56 69.52
N LEU A 43 -3.47 -11.38 70.43
CA LEU A 43 -4.22 -12.45 71.08
C LEU A 43 -5.34 -11.86 71.93
N ARG A 44 -6.57 -12.36 71.75
CA ARG A 44 -7.74 -11.97 72.52
C ARG A 44 -8.18 -13.13 73.42
N ASP A 45 -8.18 -12.89 74.73
CA ASP A 45 -8.51 -13.90 75.73
C ASP A 45 -9.94 -14.44 75.53
N GLU A 46 -10.88 -13.58 75.15
CA GLU A 46 -12.28 -13.95 74.90
C GLU A 46 -12.43 -14.93 73.73
N ASP A 47 -11.69 -14.72 72.65
CA ASP A 47 -11.71 -15.60 71.47
C ASP A 47 -11.10 -16.97 71.77
N LEU A 48 -10.05 -17.02 72.61
CA LEU A 48 -9.49 -18.29 73.07
C LEU A 48 -10.46 -19.02 74.01
N ARG A 49 -11.08 -18.31 74.96
CA ARG A 49 -12.12 -18.89 75.83
C ARG A 49 -13.27 -19.46 75.00
N ALA A 50 -13.73 -18.72 74.00
CA ALA A 50 -14.79 -19.17 73.09
C ALA A 50 -14.38 -20.38 72.24
N ALA A 51 -13.10 -20.45 71.81
CA ALA A 51 -12.56 -21.59 71.08
C ALA A 51 -12.46 -22.86 71.95
N ILE A 52 -12.21 -22.71 73.26
CA ILE A 52 -12.01 -23.83 74.20
C ILE A 52 -13.33 -24.30 74.82
N ALA A 53 -14.29 -23.39 75.06
CA ALA A 53 -15.55 -23.68 75.75
C ALA A 53 -16.34 -24.89 75.19
N PRO A 54 -16.38 -25.14 73.86
CA PRO A 54 -17.04 -26.34 73.30
C PRO A 54 -16.39 -27.67 73.68
N HIS A 55 -15.12 -27.65 74.12
CA HIS A 55 -14.33 -28.84 74.41
C HIS A 55 -14.27 -29.20 75.91
N VAL A 56 -15.08 -28.54 76.73
CA VAL A 56 -15.25 -28.89 78.15
C VAL A 56 -15.92 -30.26 78.29
N VAL A 57 -15.33 -31.14 79.11
CA VAL A 57 -15.82 -32.49 79.36
C VAL A 57 -17.18 -32.42 80.03
N SER A 58 -18.18 -33.12 79.48
CA SER A 58 -19.56 -33.07 79.99
C SER A 58 -19.64 -33.49 81.46
N TYR A 59 -20.59 -32.88 82.19
CA TYR A 59 -20.76 -33.12 83.63
C TYR A 59 -20.84 -34.61 84.00
N ALA A 60 -21.50 -35.45 83.19
CA ALA A 60 -21.63 -36.88 83.47
C ALA A 60 -20.30 -37.64 83.51
N ASN A 61 -19.29 -37.15 82.79
CA ASN A 61 -17.98 -37.78 82.64
C ASN A 61 -16.89 -37.10 83.49
N ASN A 62 -17.28 -36.19 84.38
CA ASN A 62 -16.36 -35.40 85.20
C ASN A 62 -16.29 -35.91 86.65
N PRO A 63 -15.13 -35.82 87.34
CA PRO A 63 -14.99 -36.25 88.74
C PRO A 63 -16.01 -35.61 89.70
N ASP A 64 -16.44 -34.36 89.43
CA ASP A 64 -17.41 -33.65 90.27
C ASP A 64 -18.80 -34.33 90.29
N ALA A 65 -19.17 -35.10 89.26
CA ALA A 65 -20.42 -35.87 89.26
C ALA A 65 -20.41 -37.05 90.24
N THR A 66 -19.25 -37.47 90.73
CA THR A 66 -19.12 -38.57 91.70
C THR A 66 -18.81 -38.08 93.13
N SER A 67 -18.63 -36.77 93.33
CA SER A 67 -18.23 -36.17 94.62
C SER A 67 -19.20 -36.45 95.77
N ALA A 68 -18.76 -37.02 96.89
CA ALA A 68 -19.64 -37.42 98.00
C ALA A 68 -20.50 -36.28 98.57
N ARG A 69 -21.64 -36.64 99.17
CA ARG A 69 -22.57 -35.71 99.84
C ARG A 69 -21.96 -35.22 101.15
N ARG A 70 -22.03 -33.92 101.43
CA ARG A 70 -21.57 -33.38 102.72
C ARG A 70 -22.60 -33.66 103.81
N PHE A 71 -22.14 -33.70 105.06
CA PHE A 71 -22.93 -34.12 106.23
C PHE A 71 -24.18 -33.24 106.46
N ASP A 72 -24.15 -31.98 106.00
CA ASP A 72 -25.15 -30.93 106.19
C ASP A 72 -26.04 -30.64 104.97
N GLU A 73 -25.88 -31.37 103.85
CA GLU A 73 -26.61 -31.09 102.59
C GLU A 73 -27.89 -31.91 102.43
N ARG A 74 -29.01 -31.31 101.97
CA ARG A 74 -30.23 -32.04 101.54
C ARG A 74 -30.14 -32.49 100.07
N GLY A 75 -30.92 -33.51 99.66
CA GLY A 75 -30.77 -34.18 98.35
C GLY A 75 -30.81 -33.27 97.11
N LYS A 76 -31.64 -32.20 97.11
CA LYS A 76 -31.65 -31.20 96.03
C LYS A 76 -30.44 -30.25 96.08
N GLU A 77 -30.04 -29.83 97.28
CA GLU A 77 -28.86 -28.97 97.53
C GLU A 77 -27.57 -29.68 97.11
N PHE A 78 -27.49 -31.00 97.33
CA PHE A 78 -26.39 -31.86 96.90
C PHE A 78 -26.19 -31.87 95.37
N GLY A 79 -27.28 -32.04 94.61
CA GLY A 79 -27.23 -32.01 93.15
C GLY A 79 -26.89 -30.63 92.59
N GLN A 80 -27.37 -29.57 93.26
CA GLN A 80 -27.09 -28.19 92.88
C GLN A 80 -25.63 -27.83 93.14
N ARG A 81 -25.07 -28.17 94.31
CA ARG A 81 -23.65 -27.93 94.61
C ARG A 81 -22.75 -28.61 93.59
N ARG A 82 -22.93 -29.91 93.29
CA ARG A 82 -22.04 -30.61 92.33
C ARG A 82 -22.02 -29.93 90.96
N ARG A 83 -23.18 -29.48 90.46
CA ARG A 83 -23.28 -28.74 89.19
C ARG A 83 -22.62 -27.37 89.28
N GLU A 84 -22.73 -26.69 90.42
CA GLU A 84 -22.10 -25.39 90.65
C GLU A 84 -20.58 -25.49 90.81
N ASP A 85 -20.08 -26.50 91.53
CA ASP A 85 -18.66 -26.84 91.67
C ASP A 85 -18.07 -27.18 90.30
N TYR A 86 -18.74 -28.03 89.52
CA TYR A 86 -18.34 -28.35 88.13
C TYR A 86 -18.28 -27.08 87.26
N ARG A 87 -19.28 -26.20 87.32
CA ARG A 87 -19.27 -24.94 86.54
C ARG A 87 -18.10 -24.05 86.94
N LYS A 88 -17.88 -23.86 88.25
CA LYS A 88 -16.79 -23.03 88.77
C LYS A 88 -15.41 -23.59 88.41
N ARG A 89 -15.21 -24.90 88.56
CA ARG A 89 -13.94 -25.58 88.25
C ARG A 89 -13.68 -25.67 86.75
N SER A 90 -14.69 -25.93 85.93
CA SER A 90 -14.57 -25.91 84.46
C SER A 90 -14.21 -24.51 83.96
N ALA A 91 -14.84 -23.46 84.47
CA ALA A 91 -14.48 -22.08 84.13
C ALA A 91 -13.03 -21.75 84.54
N LYS A 92 -12.62 -22.18 85.75
CA LYS A 92 -11.23 -22.04 86.23
C LYS A 92 -10.23 -22.81 85.36
N ALA A 93 -10.60 -24.00 84.88
CA ALA A 93 -9.77 -24.79 83.98
C ALA A 93 -9.58 -24.08 82.63
N ILE A 94 -10.63 -23.52 82.04
CA ILE A 94 -10.53 -22.72 80.81
C ILE A 94 -9.61 -21.52 81.03
N ASP A 95 -9.80 -20.76 82.12
CA ASP A 95 -8.96 -19.60 82.41
C ASP A 95 -7.48 -19.99 82.60
N THR A 96 -7.23 -21.12 83.25
CA THR A 96 -5.88 -21.64 83.45
C THR A 96 -5.25 -22.09 82.13
N PHE A 97 -6.00 -22.76 81.26
CA PHE A 97 -5.56 -23.17 79.93
C PHE A 97 -5.23 -21.95 79.04
N VAL A 98 -6.13 -20.96 79.00
CA VAL A 98 -5.92 -19.70 78.25
C VAL A 98 -4.70 -18.95 78.79
N LYS A 99 -4.51 -18.89 80.11
CA LYS A 99 -3.36 -18.25 80.73
C LYS A 99 -2.04 -18.90 80.30
N HIS A 100 -1.98 -20.24 80.24
CA HIS A 100 -0.79 -20.96 79.77
C HIS A 100 -0.50 -20.68 78.30
N LEU A 101 -1.51 -20.69 77.43
CA LEU A 101 -1.31 -20.34 76.03
C LEU A 101 -0.87 -18.89 75.84
N LYS A 102 -1.47 -17.96 76.58
CA LYS A 102 -1.13 -16.53 76.50
C LYS A 102 0.34 -16.25 76.83
N GLN A 103 0.93 -17.00 77.76
CA GLN A 103 2.35 -16.87 78.11
C GLN A 103 3.30 -17.28 76.97
N GLN A 104 2.82 -18.08 76.03
CA GLN A 104 3.62 -18.54 74.89
C GLN A 104 3.51 -17.58 73.68
N TRP A 105 2.69 -16.51 73.77
CA TRP A 105 2.51 -15.58 72.66
C TRP A 105 3.63 -14.54 72.61
N PRO A 106 4.28 -14.27 71.46
CA PRO A 106 4.07 -14.86 70.13
C PRO A 106 5.07 -15.99 69.82
N SER A 107 4.60 -17.22 69.72
CA SER A 107 5.37 -18.41 69.27
C SER A 107 4.80 -18.95 67.95
N GLU A 108 5.61 -19.61 67.13
CA GLU A 108 5.12 -20.27 65.90
C GLU A 108 4.34 -21.55 66.18
N ASP A 109 4.73 -22.27 67.22
CA ASP A 109 4.18 -23.57 67.59
C ASP A 109 3.86 -23.56 69.10
N PRO A 110 2.66 -23.12 69.51
CA PRO A 110 2.27 -23.16 70.91
C PRO A 110 2.15 -24.61 71.37
N LYS A 111 2.65 -24.91 72.56
CA LYS A 111 2.61 -26.25 73.16
C LYS A 111 1.44 -26.38 74.12
N GLU A 112 0.88 -27.59 74.19
CA GLU A 112 -0.17 -27.94 75.14
C GLU A 112 0.30 -27.69 76.58
N PRO A 113 -0.53 -27.12 77.48
CA PRO A 113 -0.17 -26.89 78.87
C PRO A 113 0.22 -28.17 79.59
N ALA A 114 1.36 -28.17 80.30
CA ALA A 114 1.75 -29.29 81.15
C ALA A 114 0.77 -29.42 82.33
N ASP A 115 0.13 -30.57 82.46
CA ASP A 115 -0.87 -30.83 83.50
C ASP A 115 -0.50 -32.06 84.38
N PRO A 116 0.55 -31.95 85.20
CA PRO A 116 1.09 -33.07 85.97
C PRO A 116 0.13 -33.61 87.04
N HIS A 117 -0.90 -32.86 87.42
CA HIS A 117 -1.90 -33.24 88.42
C HIS A 117 -3.29 -33.54 87.82
N MET A 118 -3.39 -33.58 86.49
CA MET A 118 -4.65 -33.77 85.74
C MET A 118 -5.76 -32.75 86.07
N GLU A 119 -5.40 -31.53 86.46
CA GLU A 119 -6.35 -30.46 86.83
C GLU A 119 -7.07 -29.86 85.61
N LEU A 120 -6.46 -29.89 84.42
CA LEU A 120 -7.03 -29.42 83.16
C LEU A 120 -7.68 -30.56 82.38
N ALA A 121 -6.98 -31.70 82.26
CA ALA A 121 -7.43 -32.86 81.49
C ALA A 121 -8.72 -33.50 82.04
N CYS A 122 -9.02 -33.34 83.34
CA CYS A 122 -10.30 -33.77 83.91
C CYS A 122 -11.50 -32.92 83.43
N TYR A 123 -11.28 -31.68 83.01
CA TYR A 123 -12.33 -30.71 82.69
C TYR A 123 -12.36 -30.29 81.21
N ILE A 124 -11.26 -30.45 80.48
CA ILE A 124 -11.14 -30.04 79.06
C ILE A 124 -10.52 -31.18 78.26
N SER A 125 -11.10 -31.46 77.08
CA SER A 125 -10.50 -32.36 76.10
C SER A 125 -9.30 -31.67 75.44
N MET A 126 -8.10 -31.93 75.96
CA MET A 126 -6.89 -31.14 75.66
C MET A 126 -6.54 -31.07 74.16
N GLY A 127 -6.51 -32.21 73.45
CA GLY A 127 -6.15 -32.27 72.03
C GLY A 127 -7.07 -31.41 71.12
N PRO A 128 -8.39 -31.66 71.10
CA PRO A 128 -9.33 -30.85 70.31
C PRO A 128 -9.35 -29.37 70.72
N ALA A 129 -9.22 -29.07 72.02
CA ALA A 129 -9.14 -27.69 72.51
C ALA A 129 -7.89 -26.98 71.99
N MET A 130 -6.75 -27.68 71.93
CA MET A 130 -5.49 -27.17 71.40
C MET A 130 -5.56 -26.91 69.90
N GLU A 131 -6.18 -27.81 69.13
CA GLU A 131 -6.36 -27.66 67.69
C GLU A 131 -7.24 -26.43 67.34
N SER A 132 -8.35 -26.27 68.07
CA SER A 132 -9.24 -25.09 67.95
C SER A 132 -8.50 -23.78 68.28
N ALA A 133 -7.70 -23.78 69.36
CA ALA A 133 -6.88 -22.63 69.75
C ALA A 133 -5.78 -22.31 68.71
N ILE A 134 -5.10 -23.33 68.15
CA ILE A 134 -4.07 -23.18 67.12
C ILE A 134 -4.64 -22.54 65.85
N GLY A 135 -5.88 -22.88 65.48
CA GLY A 135 -6.57 -22.26 64.34
C GLY A 135 -6.63 -20.73 64.45
N LYS A 136 -7.03 -20.21 65.62
CA LYS A 136 -7.05 -18.76 65.91
C LYS A 136 -5.64 -18.18 66.05
N TRP A 137 -4.75 -18.90 66.72
CA TRP A 137 -3.35 -18.53 66.93
C TRP A 137 -2.61 -18.23 65.61
N LYS A 138 -2.74 -19.13 64.62
CA LYS A 138 -2.13 -18.97 63.29
C LYS A 138 -2.65 -17.74 62.55
N GLN A 139 -3.93 -17.38 62.70
CA GLN A 139 -4.51 -16.19 62.07
C GLN A 139 -3.93 -14.91 62.67
N TRP A 140 -3.87 -14.80 64.00
CA TRP A 140 -3.24 -13.66 64.66
C TRP A 140 -1.76 -13.54 64.31
N LEU A 141 -1.05 -14.67 64.18
CA LEU A 141 0.38 -14.67 63.92
C LEU A 141 0.67 -14.20 62.48
N LYS A 142 -0.15 -14.63 61.51
CA LYS A 142 -0.12 -14.13 60.13
C LYS A 142 -0.31 -12.61 60.10
N ASN A 143 -1.30 -12.09 60.81
CA ASN A 143 -1.56 -10.65 60.86
C ASN A 143 -0.47 -9.86 61.59
N LEU A 144 0.13 -10.42 62.65
CA LEU A 144 1.25 -9.81 63.36
C LEU A 144 2.50 -9.71 62.46
N ARG A 145 2.80 -10.76 61.68
CA ARG A 145 3.89 -10.73 60.69
C ARG A 145 3.63 -9.70 59.60
N LEU A 146 2.40 -9.62 59.09
CA LEU A 146 2.00 -8.60 58.12
C LEU A 146 2.24 -7.19 58.69
N ARG A 147 1.81 -6.93 59.93
CA ARG A 147 2.06 -5.65 60.59
C ARG A 147 3.55 -5.34 60.71
N LYS A 148 4.36 -6.27 61.21
CA LYS A 148 5.82 -6.08 61.32
C LYS A 148 6.48 -5.80 59.96
N HIS A 149 6.00 -6.43 58.90
CA HIS A 149 6.48 -6.17 57.55
C HIS A 149 6.10 -4.76 57.07
N LEU A 150 4.85 -4.33 57.28
CA LEU A 150 4.42 -2.97 56.97
C LEU A 150 5.20 -1.93 57.76
N ASP A 151 5.49 -2.20 59.03
CA ASP A 151 6.34 -1.36 59.87
C ASP A 151 7.78 -1.30 59.30
N ALA A 152 8.34 -2.41 58.84
CA ALA A 152 9.65 -2.45 58.20
C ALA A 152 9.68 -1.66 56.88
N VAL A 153 8.65 -1.80 56.03
CA VAL A 153 8.49 -0.99 54.81
C VAL A 153 8.41 0.50 55.15
N ALA A 154 7.62 0.86 56.17
CA ALA A 154 7.51 2.25 56.63
C ALA A 154 8.85 2.79 57.16
N SER A 155 9.67 1.97 57.82
CA SER A 155 11.03 2.32 58.23
C SER A 155 11.98 2.46 57.04
N CYS A 156 11.95 1.53 56.06
CA CYS A 156 12.76 1.64 54.84
C CYS A 156 12.44 2.92 54.06
N ILE A 157 11.17 3.32 53.98
CA ILE A 157 10.77 4.60 53.38
C ILE A 157 11.31 5.79 54.20
N ARG A 158 11.29 5.69 55.54
CA ARG A 158 11.74 6.77 56.43
C ARG A 158 13.26 6.97 56.41
N GLU A 159 14.03 5.89 56.28
CA GLU A 159 15.50 5.90 56.34
C GLU A 159 16.16 5.95 54.95
N GLY A 160 15.51 5.36 53.92
CA GLY A 160 16.03 5.23 52.56
C GLY A 160 15.63 6.33 51.58
N VAL A 161 14.72 7.23 51.96
CA VAL A 161 14.38 8.43 51.17
C VAL A 161 15.08 9.63 51.82
N PRO A 162 16.20 10.15 51.27
CA PRO A 162 16.83 11.35 51.81
C PRO A 162 15.87 12.52 51.61
N VAL A 163 15.26 12.99 52.70
CA VAL A 163 14.47 14.23 52.70
C VAL A 163 15.46 15.40 52.64
N GLY A 164 15.87 15.77 51.43
CA GLY A 164 16.63 16.99 51.20
C GLY A 164 15.78 18.21 51.58
N CYS A 165 16.24 19.01 52.53
CA CYS A 165 15.58 20.26 52.87
C CYS A 165 15.82 21.27 51.73
N ILE A 166 14.78 21.56 50.95
CA ILE A 166 14.82 22.61 49.93
C ILE A 166 14.56 23.94 50.65
N GLN A 167 15.59 24.77 50.81
CA GLN A 167 15.45 26.15 51.27
C GLN A 167 14.72 26.97 50.20
N VAL A 168 13.44 27.24 50.42
CA VAL A 168 12.66 28.18 49.60
C VAL A 168 12.74 29.55 50.25
N SER A 169 13.18 30.57 49.51
CA SER A 169 13.18 31.95 50.01
C SER A 169 11.75 32.38 50.38
N PRO A 170 11.53 33.16 51.46
CA PRO A 170 10.18 33.53 51.89
C PRO A 170 9.55 34.48 50.87
N VAL A 171 8.57 33.98 50.12
CA VAL A 171 7.70 34.82 49.28
C VAL A 171 6.64 35.45 50.19
N LEU A 172 6.45 36.77 50.03
CA LEU A 172 5.43 37.58 50.71
C LEU A 172 4.02 36.93 50.68
N PRO A 173 3.13 37.26 51.65
CA PRO A 173 1.84 36.58 51.81
C PRO A 173 1.01 36.68 50.53
N ARG A 174 0.66 35.52 49.96
CA ARG A 174 -0.27 35.42 48.82
C ARG A 174 -1.65 35.90 49.27
N THR A 175 -2.15 36.94 48.63
CA THR A 175 -3.59 37.17 48.49
C THR A 175 -4.22 35.93 47.86
N LEU A 176 -5.22 35.36 48.55
CA LEU A 176 -6.05 34.26 48.06
C LEU A 176 -6.77 34.71 46.79
N ILE A 177 -6.23 34.37 45.62
CA ILE A 177 -7.01 34.34 44.39
C ILE A 177 -7.63 32.94 44.32
N PRO A 178 -8.97 32.81 44.36
CA PRO A 178 -9.62 31.53 44.16
C PRO A 178 -9.50 31.14 42.68
N THR A 179 -8.60 30.21 42.37
CA THR A 179 -8.52 29.63 41.02
C THR A 179 -9.58 28.53 40.87
N THR A 180 -10.72 28.88 40.28
CA THR A 180 -11.77 27.97 39.80
C THR A 180 -11.40 27.32 38.46
N ARG A 181 -10.19 26.74 38.34
CA ARG A 181 -9.88 25.82 37.24
C ARG A 181 -9.37 24.50 37.82
N PRO A 182 -9.97 23.36 37.47
CA PRO A 182 -9.39 22.07 37.79
C PRO A 182 -8.08 21.97 36.99
N GLY A 183 -6.95 22.23 37.65
CA GLY A 183 -5.64 22.02 37.06
C GLY A 183 -5.42 20.53 36.78
N SER A 184 -4.88 20.21 35.61
CA SER A 184 -4.45 18.84 35.28
C SER A 184 -3.53 18.31 36.39
N ARG A 185 -3.78 17.09 36.85
CA ARG A 185 -2.96 16.41 37.88
C ARG A 185 -1.69 15.78 37.32
N PHE A 186 -1.45 15.89 36.02
CA PHE A 186 -0.25 15.43 35.33
C PHE A 186 0.31 16.56 34.47
N VAL A 187 1.64 16.57 34.28
CA VAL A 187 2.33 17.47 33.36
C VAL A 187 2.25 16.84 31.97
N ALA A 188 1.44 17.41 31.09
CA ALA A 188 1.44 17.03 29.69
C ALA A 188 2.71 17.53 29.01
N THR A 189 3.14 16.89 27.92
CA THR A 189 4.26 17.39 27.10
C THR A 189 4.02 18.83 26.65
N SER A 190 2.78 19.18 26.30
CA SER A 190 2.36 20.56 25.97
C SER A 190 2.64 21.58 27.07
N ASP A 191 2.62 21.18 28.34
CA ASP A 191 2.87 22.07 29.47
C ASP A 191 4.36 22.47 29.57
N ILE A 192 5.26 21.64 29.05
CA ILE A 192 6.70 21.93 29.01
C ILE A 192 7.01 23.00 27.95
N PHE A 193 6.34 22.95 26.80
CA PHE A 193 6.50 23.91 25.70
C PHE A 193 5.68 25.20 25.87
N SER A 194 5.03 25.39 27.02
CA SER A 194 4.26 26.60 27.34
C SER A 194 5.13 27.84 27.62
N SER A 195 6.44 27.67 27.80
CA SER A 195 7.39 28.78 27.90
C SER A 195 7.63 29.47 26.55
N SER A 196 8.13 30.71 26.59
CA SER A 196 8.70 31.35 25.40
C SER A 196 10.03 30.65 25.11
N GLY A 197 10.10 29.84 24.04
CA GLY A 197 11.31 29.10 23.66
C GLY A 197 12.55 29.99 23.56
N VAL A 198 13.74 29.43 23.79
CA VAL A 198 15.00 30.17 23.90
C VAL A 198 15.64 30.32 22.52
N LEU A 199 15.80 31.58 22.08
CA LEU A 199 16.50 31.94 20.85
C LEU A 199 18.02 31.85 21.03
N HIS A 200 18.61 30.73 20.63
CA HIS A 200 20.04 30.64 20.34
C HIS A 200 20.24 30.34 18.85
N HIS A 201 20.17 31.37 18.00
CA HIS A 201 20.50 31.22 16.58
C HIS A 201 21.98 30.87 16.45
N THR A 202 22.26 29.64 16.07
CA THR A 202 23.58 29.27 15.58
C THR A 202 23.38 28.64 14.22
N THR A 203 23.95 29.27 13.19
CA THR A 203 23.91 28.73 11.84
C THR A 203 24.73 27.43 11.79
N PRO A 204 24.30 26.44 10.98
CA PRO A 204 25.08 25.24 10.79
C PRO A 204 26.49 25.56 10.27
N PRO A 205 27.51 24.75 10.60
CA PRO A 205 28.85 24.90 10.06
C PRO A 205 28.81 24.90 8.52
N ALA A 206 29.37 25.91 7.87
CA ALA A 206 29.42 25.97 6.41
C ALA A 206 30.61 25.17 5.86
N LEU A 207 30.39 24.38 4.80
CA LEU A 207 31.46 23.83 3.98
C LEU A 207 31.84 24.87 2.91
N GLY A 208 33.13 25.15 2.74
CA GLY A 208 33.61 26.12 1.75
C GLY A 208 33.22 25.73 0.31
N ARG A 209 33.19 26.69 -0.63
CA ARG A 209 32.81 26.44 -2.03
C ARG A 209 33.84 25.56 -2.75
N LEU A 210 33.55 24.26 -2.83
CA LEU A 210 34.39 23.24 -3.46
C LEU A 210 34.16 23.09 -4.98
N LEU A 211 33.06 23.63 -5.49
CA LEU A 211 32.67 23.54 -6.90
C LEU A 211 33.13 24.78 -7.70
N VAL A 212 33.48 24.57 -8.96
CA VAL A 212 33.72 25.59 -10.00
C VAL A 212 32.81 25.30 -11.17
N ASN A 213 32.34 26.34 -11.84
CA ASN A 213 31.64 26.21 -13.10
C ASN A 213 32.62 25.70 -14.16
N SER A 214 32.30 24.60 -14.81
CA SER A 214 33.07 24.08 -15.94
C SER A 214 32.44 24.55 -17.24
N GLU A 215 33.19 25.31 -18.03
CA GLU A 215 32.88 25.52 -19.44
C GLU A 215 33.34 24.28 -20.22
N ARG A 216 32.72 23.12 -19.98
CA ARG A 216 32.86 22.04 -20.95
C ARG A 216 32.10 22.45 -22.19
N ASP A 217 32.83 22.50 -23.30
CA ASP A 217 32.27 22.73 -24.63
C ASP A 217 31.39 21.52 -25.00
N ARG A 218 30.14 21.50 -24.50
CA ARG A 218 29.09 20.54 -24.90
C ARG A 218 28.54 20.93 -26.26
N GLN A 219 29.42 21.15 -27.25
CA GLN A 219 29.03 21.29 -28.64
C GLN A 219 28.85 19.90 -29.24
N SER A 220 27.82 19.17 -28.79
CA SER A 220 27.41 17.97 -29.51
C SER A 220 26.57 18.40 -30.72
N ASN A 221 27.22 18.48 -31.88
CA ASN A 221 26.55 18.78 -33.14
C ASN A 221 25.73 17.59 -33.68
N LYS A 222 25.65 16.47 -32.94
CA LYS A 222 24.95 15.26 -33.40
C LYS A 222 23.43 15.43 -33.30
N LEU A 223 22.90 15.87 -32.16
CA LEU A 223 21.45 16.05 -32.01
C LEU A 223 20.92 17.21 -32.88
N SER A 224 21.68 18.30 -33.02
CA SER A 224 21.34 19.35 -33.99
C SER A 224 21.30 18.81 -35.43
N GLY A 225 22.29 17.99 -35.82
CA GLY A 225 22.30 17.31 -37.11
C GLY A 225 21.09 16.38 -37.33
N ILE A 226 20.62 15.67 -36.30
CA ILE A 226 19.38 14.87 -36.36
C ILE A 226 18.18 15.76 -36.66
N ILE A 227 18.01 16.85 -35.88
CA ILE A 227 16.87 17.78 -36.03
C ILE A 227 16.88 18.39 -37.44
N ASP A 228 18.03 18.89 -37.89
CA ASP A 228 18.18 19.52 -39.21
C ASP A 228 17.97 18.52 -40.36
N SER A 229 18.19 17.21 -40.13
CA SER A 229 17.91 16.16 -41.12
C SER A 229 16.43 15.75 -41.20
N LEU A 230 15.68 15.93 -40.11
CA LEU A 230 14.26 15.58 -39.99
C LEU A 230 13.34 16.75 -40.37
N ASP A 231 13.73 17.99 -40.09
CA ASP A 231 12.92 19.18 -40.38
C ASP A 231 12.47 19.28 -41.85
N PRO A 232 13.31 19.04 -42.88
CA PRO A 232 12.83 19.05 -44.27
C PRO A 232 11.94 17.85 -44.64
N LYS A 233 11.89 16.80 -43.80
CA LYS A 233 11.05 15.61 -44.01
C LYS A 233 9.67 15.75 -43.34
N ALA A 234 9.52 16.67 -42.38
CA ALA A 234 8.25 17.00 -41.75
C ALA A 234 7.30 17.62 -42.78
N LYS A 235 6.02 17.24 -42.71
CA LYS A 235 4.98 17.66 -43.65
C LYS A 235 3.82 18.38 -42.95
N LEU A 236 3.61 18.10 -41.67
CA LEU A 236 2.47 18.58 -40.90
C LEU A 236 2.92 19.53 -39.79
N ASP A 237 2.05 20.46 -39.40
CA ASP A 237 2.39 21.52 -38.45
C ASP A 237 2.80 20.97 -37.07
N TYR A 238 2.19 19.86 -36.63
CA TYR A 238 2.55 19.21 -35.37
C TYR A 238 3.96 18.60 -35.41
N GLU A 239 4.42 18.09 -36.57
CA GLU A 239 5.77 17.52 -36.73
C GLU A 239 6.83 18.63 -36.63
N HIS A 240 6.60 19.77 -37.30
CA HIS A 240 7.48 20.94 -37.16
C HIS A 240 7.47 21.50 -35.74
N ARG A 241 6.31 21.51 -35.06
CA ARG A 241 6.21 21.92 -33.66
C ARG A 241 7.03 21.01 -32.75
N TYR A 242 6.91 19.70 -32.93
CA TYR A 242 7.66 18.69 -32.19
C TYR A 242 9.19 18.89 -32.32
N LEU A 243 9.68 19.07 -33.56
CA LEU A 243 11.10 19.29 -33.82
C LEU A 243 11.60 20.63 -33.27
N ARG A 244 10.78 21.68 -33.33
CA ARG A 244 11.09 22.99 -32.74
C ARG A 244 11.23 22.89 -31.22
N GLU A 245 10.33 22.18 -30.55
CA GLU A 245 10.41 21.96 -29.10
C GLU A 245 11.67 21.18 -28.71
N LEU A 246 12.08 20.20 -29.52
CA LEU A 246 13.34 19.48 -29.31
C LEU A 246 14.56 20.40 -29.52
N LYS A 247 14.49 21.32 -30.49
CA LYS A 247 15.53 22.34 -30.73
C LYS A 247 15.61 23.37 -29.59
N ASP A 248 14.48 23.76 -29.03
CA ASP A 248 14.40 24.62 -27.84
C ASP A 248 14.99 23.91 -26.62
N SER A 249 14.71 22.62 -26.45
CA SER A 249 15.30 21.77 -25.42
C SER A 249 16.83 21.71 -25.55
N LEU A 250 17.34 21.50 -26.76
CA LEU A 250 18.76 21.49 -27.06
C LEU A 250 19.42 22.86 -26.80
N SER A 251 18.74 23.95 -27.15
CA SER A 251 19.23 25.32 -26.90
C SER A 251 19.33 25.60 -25.39
N SER A 252 18.34 25.14 -24.61
CA SER A 252 18.36 25.21 -23.15
C SER A 252 19.49 24.38 -22.54
N LEU A 253 19.84 23.22 -23.14
CA LEU A 253 20.94 22.37 -22.68
C LEU A 253 22.30 23.04 -22.88
N HIS A 254 22.53 23.69 -24.02
CA HIS A 254 23.78 24.41 -24.30
C HIS A 254 24.01 25.58 -23.33
N GLY A 255 22.94 26.19 -22.82
CA GLY A 255 23.03 27.24 -21.79
C GLY A 255 23.25 26.72 -20.37
N HIS A 256 23.21 25.40 -20.14
CA HIS A 256 23.31 24.80 -18.82
C HIS A 256 24.79 24.57 -18.42
N VAL A 257 25.24 25.23 -17.37
CA VAL A 257 26.61 25.13 -16.85
C VAL A 257 26.70 23.98 -15.85
N GLU A 258 27.64 23.05 -16.03
CA GLU A 258 27.90 22.00 -15.05
C GLU A 258 28.96 22.41 -14.03
N SER A 259 28.77 21.99 -12.78
CA SER A 259 29.76 22.21 -11.73
C SER A 259 30.78 21.07 -11.69
N GLU A 260 32.06 21.40 -11.55
CA GLU A 260 33.15 20.46 -11.31
C GLU A 260 33.87 20.75 -10.01
N LEU A 261 34.50 19.72 -9.42
CA LEU A 261 35.33 19.87 -8.23
C LEU A 261 36.63 20.62 -8.57
N LYS A 262 37.02 21.57 -7.69
CA LYS A 262 38.31 22.27 -7.77
C LYS A 262 39.49 21.28 -7.77
N GLY A 263 40.24 21.22 -8.87
CA GLY A 263 41.34 20.26 -9.07
C GLY A 263 42.43 20.27 -7.99
N GLU A 264 42.75 21.44 -7.41
CA GLU A 264 43.77 21.56 -6.35
C GLU A 264 43.32 21.00 -4.99
N GLN A 265 42.02 20.82 -4.75
CA GLN A 265 41.43 20.40 -3.47
C GLN A 265 41.23 18.88 -3.37
N LEU A 266 41.29 18.14 -4.49
CA LEU A 266 40.99 16.70 -4.55
C LEU A 266 41.82 15.84 -3.57
N ARG A 267 43.09 16.22 -3.31
CA ARG A 267 43.96 15.49 -2.37
C ARG A 267 43.64 15.74 -0.90
N LYS A 268 43.03 16.89 -0.55
CA LYS A 268 42.67 17.27 0.83
C LYS A 268 41.18 17.05 1.15
N LEU A 269 40.41 16.69 0.13
CA LEU A 269 38.96 16.53 0.19
C LEU A 269 38.50 15.56 1.28
N PRO A 270 39.09 14.35 1.47
CA PRO A 270 38.64 13.45 2.54
C PRO A 270 38.79 14.06 3.94
N GLY A 271 39.91 14.73 4.21
CA GLY A 271 40.14 15.41 5.50
C GLY A 271 39.17 16.57 5.72
N LEU A 272 38.90 17.38 4.69
CA LEU A 272 37.94 18.49 4.78
C LEU A 272 36.50 18.01 5.05
N LEU A 273 36.09 16.91 4.42
CA LEU A 273 34.76 16.33 4.64
C LEU A 273 34.64 15.73 6.05
N GLN A 274 35.68 15.07 6.55
CA GLN A 274 35.73 14.54 7.92
C GLN A 274 35.69 15.66 8.96
N ASP A 275 36.49 16.73 8.78
CA ASP A 275 36.47 17.91 9.66
C ASP A 275 35.09 18.59 9.67
N HIS A 276 34.40 18.62 8.52
CA HIS A 276 33.06 19.17 8.42
C HIS A 276 32.04 18.30 9.17
N LEU A 277 32.14 16.97 9.06
CA LEU A 277 31.31 16.03 9.81
C LEU A 277 31.45 16.24 11.33
N GLU A 278 32.68 16.32 11.85
CA GLU A 278 32.94 16.55 13.28
C GLU A 278 32.36 17.89 13.78
N LYS A 279 32.45 18.95 12.95
CA LYS A 279 31.84 20.25 13.26
C LYS A 279 30.33 20.16 13.34
N CYS A 280 29.69 19.43 12.42
CA CYS A 280 28.24 19.21 12.43
C CYS A 280 27.79 18.41 13.65
N GLU A 281 28.54 17.37 14.04
CA GLU A 281 28.26 16.57 15.26
C GLU A 281 28.33 17.44 16.51
N SER A 282 29.42 18.21 16.68
CA SER A 282 29.58 19.12 17.83
C SER A 282 28.48 20.19 17.88
N HIS A 283 28.06 20.71 16.73
CA HIS A 283 26.99 21.69 16.64
C HIS A 283 25.63 21.12 17.09
N LEU A 284 25.28 19.91 16.63
CA LEU A 284 24.04 19.25 17.04
C LEU A 284 24.02 18.96 18.55
N THR A 285 25.12 18.46 19.12
CA THR A 285 25.22 18.21 20.57
C THR A 285 25.00 19.49 21.39
N LYS A 286 25.64 20.60 21.01
CA LYS A 286 25.47 21.90 21.68
C LYS A 286 24.03 22.41 21.61
N LEU A 287 23.40 22.30 20.44
CA LEU A 287 22.00 22.69 20.27
C LEU A 287 21.06 21.83 21.11
N GLN A 288 21.29 20.51 21.16
CA GLN A 288 20.48 19.61 21.97
C GLN A 288 20.61 19.91 23.47
N GLU A 289 21.82 20.17 23.97
CA GLU A 289 22.04 20.61 25.36
C GLU A 289 21.35 21.94 25.67
N SER A 290 21.39 22.89 24.72
CA SER A 290 20.69 24.16 24.82
C SER A 290 19.16 24.02 24.84
N LEU A 291 18.60 23.11 24.03
CA LEU A 291 17.16 22.84 24.00
C LEU A 291 16.71 22.19 25.30
N LEU A 292 17.44 21.16 25.76
CA LEU A 292 17.13 20.46 27.01
C LEU A 292 17.21 21.38 28.22
N SER A 293 18.23 22.24 28.30
CA SER A 293 18.32 23.26 29.36
C SER A 293 17.19 24.29 29.28
N SER A 294 16.63 24.57 28.11
CA SER A 294 15.52 25.51 27.95
C SER A 294 14.17 24.93 28.42
N LEU A 295 13.99 23.62 28.32
CA LEU A 295 12.83 22.91 28.87
C LEU A 295 12.79 22.97 30.42
N SER A 296 13.93 23.29 31.06
CA SER A 296 14.05 23.42 32.52
C SER A 296 13.41 24.67 33.14
N THR A 297 13.04 25.65 32.31
CA THR A 297 12.58 26.98 32.77
C THR A 297 11.07 27.24 32.56
N SER A 298 10.25 26.19 32.50
CA SER A 298 8.80 26.32 32.30
C SER A 298 8.12 27.20 33.37
N ARG A 299 7.43 28.27 32.93
CA ARG A 299 6.80 29.30 33.79
C ARG A 299 5.47 28.87 34.41
N THR A 300 4.88 27.77 33.96
CA THR A 300 3.58 27.28 34.47
C THR A 300 3.71 26.58 35.82
N LEU A 301 4.87 26.01 36.11
CA LEU A 301 5.20 25.44 37.40
C LEU A 301 6.02 26.46 38.20
N SER A 302 5.75 26.56 39.51
CA SER A 302 6.66 27.28 40.40
C SER A 302 8.08 26.72 40.23
N PRO A 303 9.15 27.53 40.23
CA PRO A 303 10.53 27.03 40.17
C PRO A 303 10.82 25.92 41.19
N THR A 304 10.15 25.99 42.36
CA THR A 304 10.21 24.96 43.40
C THR A 304 9.50 23.66 43.02
N MET A 305 8.36 23.72 42.31
CA MET A 305 7.66 22.52 41.84
C MET A 305 8.43 21.84 40.72
N TYR A 306 9.01 22.61 39.80
CA TYR A 306 9.83 22.07 38.72
C TYR A 306 11.05 21.31 39.26
N THR A 307 11.81 21.92 40.17
CA THR A 307 12.99 21.29 40.80
C THR A 307 12.65 20.04 41.61
N VAL A 308 11.47 19.99 42.24
CA VAL A 308 10.98 18.78 42.92
C VAL A 308 10.66 17.67 41.92
N LEU A 309 9.95 17.98 40.83
CA LEU A 309 9.58 17.00 39.80
C LEU A 309 10.79 16.49 39.02
N GLU A 310 11.76 17.37 38.75
CA GLU A 310 13.04 17.03 38.09
C GLU A 310 13.86 16.08 38.96
N LYS A 311 14.08 16.41 40.24
CA LYS A 311 14.84 15.55 41.17
C LYS A 311 14.15 14.23 41.48
N ALA A 312 12.83 14.19 41.37
CA ALA A 312 12.03 12.99 41.58
C ALA A 312 11.79 12.18 40.29
N GLU A 313 12.41 12.57 39.17
CA GLU A 313 12.28 11.93 37.84
C GLU A 313 10.82 11.81 37.34
N PHE A 314 9.92 12.69 37.80
CA PHE A 314 8.49 12.71 37.41
C PHE A 314 8.18 13.66 36.24
N LEU A 315 9.21 14.30 35.66
CA LEU A 315 9.05 15.05 34.41
C LEU A 315 8.94 14.10 33.20
N PRO A 316 8.14 14.43 32.17
CA PRO A 316 8.14 13.68 30.92
C PRO A 316 9.56 13.58 30.35
N ARG A 317 10.01 12.35 30.06
CA ARG A 317 11.26 12.13 29.33
C ARG A 317 11.09 12.65 27.91
N ILE A 318 11.92 13.61 27.51
CA ILE A 318 11.93 14.20 26.17
C ILE A 318 13.05 13.55 25.36
N SER A 319 12.69 12.84 24.28
CA SER A 319 13.63 12.28 23.32
C SER A 319 13.80 13.19 22.10
N PRO A 320 14.90 13.08 21.34
CA PRO A 320 15.06 13.74 20.04
C PRO A 320 13.87 13.51 19.10
N THR A 321 13.35 12.28 19.08
CA THR A 321 12.17 11.88 18.30
C THR A 321 10.92 12.68 18.70
N GLN A 322 10.69 12.87 19.99
CA GLN A 322 9.56 13.66 20.48
C GLN A 322 9.72 15.15 20.16
N LEU A 323 10.94 15.69 20.17
CA LEU A 323 11.20 17.07 19.72
C LEU A 323 10.88 17.24 18.23
N LEU A 324 11.30 16.29 17.39
CA LEU A 324 11.00 16.31 15.96
C LEU A 324 9.50 16.17 15.68
N GLN A 325 8.77 15.34 16.44
CA GLN A 325 7.32 15.16 16.28
C GLN A 325 6.53 16.46 16.46
N LEU A 326 7.09 17.47 17.14
CA LEU A 326 6.49 18.80 17.31
C LEU A 326 6.46 19.62 16.02
N LEU A 327 7.24 19.22 15.00
CA LEU A 327 7.18 19.81 13.65
C LEU A 327 5.91 19.40 12.89
N ARG A 328 5.15 18.41 13.38
CA ARG A 328 3.89 18.00 12.75
C ARG A 328 2.87 19.15 12.71
N PRO A 329 2.08 19.32 11.64
CA PRO A 329 1.17 20.46 11.48
C PRO A 329 0.21 20.70 12.65
N ALA A 330 -0.34 19.64 13.23
CA ALA A 330 -1.27 19.73 14.37
C ALA A 330 -0.60 20.30 15.64
N GLN A 331 0.66 19.92 15.92
CA GLN A 331 1.42 20.38 17.07
C GLN A 331 2.05 21.75 16.80
N TRP A 332 2.58 21.95 15.59
CA TRP A 332 3.19 23.19 15.11
C TRP A 332 2.30 24.42 15.33
N LYS A 333 0.99 24.30 15.04
CA LYS A 333 0.01 25.39 15.24
C LYS A 333 -0.12 25.84 16.70
N THR A 334 0.19 24.99 17.67
CA THR A 334 0.07 25.28 19.10
C THR A 334 1.33 25.89 19.74
N LEU A 335 2.46 25.84 19.04
CA LEU A 335 3.76 26.28 19.57
C LEU A 335 3.96 27.79 19.49
N SER A 336 4.71 28.34 20.46
CA SER A 336 5.15 29.74 20.43
C SER A 336 6.22 29.96 19.35
N ALA A 337 6.34 31.19 18.84
CA ALA A 337 7.32 31.54 17.80
C ALA A 337 8.76 31.16 18.15
N GLY A 338 9.16 31.33 19.43
CA GLY A 338 10.50 30.95 19.89
C GLY A 338 10.74 29.43 19.84
N TRP A 339 9.73 28.61 20.18
CA TRP A 339 9.84 27.15 20.05
C TRP A 339 9.85 26.70 18.59
N LYS A 340 9.04 27.33 17.75
CA LYS A 340 9.04 27.09 16.30
C LYS A 340 10.44 27.26 15.72
N GLU A 341 11.06 28.40 15.98
CA GLU A 341 12.40 28.69 15.48
C GLU A 341 13.46 27.74 16.03
N SER A 342 13.40 27.44 17.33
CA SER A 342 14.33 26.50 17.99
C SER A 342 14.27 25.10 17.37
N LEU A 343 13.07 24.60 17.07
CA LEU A 343 12.85 23.28 16.47
C LEU A 343 13.28 23.24 15.00
N ILE A 344 13.08 24.33 14.24
CA ILE A 344 13.57 24.43 12.87
C ILE A 344 15.09 24.36 12.84
N HIS A 345 15.78 25.14 13.68
CA HIS A 345 17.24 25.07 13.77
C HIS A 345 17.73 23.68 14.20
N TYR A 346 17.00 23.01 15.10
CA TYR A 346 17.31 21.63 15.48
C TYR A 346 17.18 20.66 14.30
N GLY A 347 16.09 20.73 13.53
CA GLY A 347 15.89 19.92 12.34
C GLY A 347 16.93 20.21 11.26
N ILE A 348 17.26 21.48 10.99
CA ILE A 348 18.32 21.88 10.05
C ILE A 348 19.69 21.34 10.50
N ALA A 349 20.00 21.34 11.80
CA ALA A 349 21.25 20.77 12.31
C ALA A 349 21.31 19.25 12.09
N ILE A 350 20.19 18.54 12.23
CA ILE A 350 20.08 17.10 11.95
C ILE A 350 20.29 16.82 10.45
N THR A 351 19.60 17.54 9.56
CA THR A 351 19.76 17.35 8.11
C THR A 351 21.15 17.76 7.63
N SER A 352 21.77 18.76 8.24
CA SER A 352 23.17 19.15 8.00
C SER A 352 24.16 18.04 8.39
N LEU A 353 23.94 17.40 9.54
CA LEU A 353 24.74 16.25 9.97
C LEU A 353 24.56 15.05 9.03
N GLN A 354 23.32 14.74 8.66
CA GLN A 354 23.01 13.66 7.71
C GLN A 354 23.67 13.92 6.35
N ARG A 355 23.62 15.16 5.85
CA ARG A 355 24.34 15.57 4.65
C ARG A 355 25.84 15.39 4.78
N ALA A 356 26.46 15.82 5.88
CA ALA A 356 27.89 15.65 6.10
C ALA A 356 28.30 14.16 6.06
N LYS A 357 27.48 13.26 6.66
CA LYS A 357 27.68 11.81 6.56
C LYS A 357 27.58 11.30 5.12
N ARG A 358 26.60 11.78 4.33
CA ARG A 358 26.46 11.44 2.90
C ARG A 358 27.66 11.91 2.08
N LEU A 359 28.15 13.13 2.31
CA LEU A 359 29.34 13.66 1.62
C LEU A 359 30.58 12.78 1.86
N VAL A 360 30.83 12.35 3.10
CA VAL A 360 31.92 11.41 3.41
C VAL A 360 31.69 10.06 2.72
N ARG A 361 30.45 9.55 2.72
CA ARG A 361 30.10 8.29 2.04
C ARG A 361 30.34 8.36 0.53
N PHE A 362 30.05 9.49 -0.11
CA PHE A 362 30.22 9.68 -1.56
C PHE A 362 31.62 10.09 -1.97
N GLN A 363 32.60 10.14 -1.06
CA GLN A 363 33.98 10.52 -1.37
C GLN A 363 34.61 9.72 -2.53
N SER A 364 34.16 8.48 -2.75
CA SER A 364 34.64 7.60 -3.84
C SER A 364 33.87 7.76 -5.15
N SER A 365 32.70 8.43 -5.15
CA SER A 365 31.85 8.63 -6.32
C SER A 365 31.81 10.12 -6.68
N HIS A 366 32.60 10.52 -7.68
CA HIS A 366 32.72 11.92 -8.08
C HIS A 366 31.36 12.56 -8.44
N VAL A 367 30.53 11.84 -9.18
CA VAL A 367 29.20 12.31 -9.63
C VAL A 367 28.27 12.53 -8.44
N ASP A 368 28.14 11.51 -7.57
CA ASP A 368 27.21 11.58 -6.44
C ASP A 368 27.66 12.64 -5.43
N LEU A 369 28.98 12.84 -5.28
CA LEU A 369 29.54 13.89 -4.44
C LEU A 369 29.26 15.29 -4.99
N VAL A 370 29.44 15.53 -6.30
CA VAL A 370 29.12 16.82 -6.92
C VAL A 370 27.64 17.15 -6.73
N ARG A 371 26.74 16.20 -7.01
CA ARG A 371 25.29 16.37 -6.83
C ARG A 371 24.93 16.72 -5.38
N GLU A 372 25.54 16.07 -4.40
CA GLU A 372 25.29 16.36 -2.98
C GLU A 372 25.90 17.71 -2.54
N LEU A 373 26.99 18.15 -3.17
CA LEU A 373 27.60 19.46 -2.92
C LEU A 373 26.80 20.62 -3.55
N GLU A 374 26.23 20.41 -4.73
CA GLU A 374 25.32 21.36 -5.41
C GLU A 374 24.05 21.58 -4.59
N ASN A 375 23.49 20.51 -4.03
CA ASN A 375 22.30 20.61 -3.19
C ASN A 375 22.65 21.06 -1.76
N GLY A 376 22.62 22.37 -1.53
CA GLY A 376 22.89 22.95 -0.21
C GLY A 376 21.74 22.82 0.80
N GLY A 377 20.52 22.54 0.33
CA GLY A 377 19.28 22.48 1.13
C GLY A 377 18.79 23.85 1.60
N HIS A 378 17.48 23.99 1.74
CA HIS A 378 16.81 25.17 2.35
C HIS A 378 17.20 26.52 1.73
N GLN A 379 17.56 26.57 0.44
CA GLN A 379 17.91 27.81 -0.26
C GLN A 379 16.70 28.45 -0.92
N SER A 380 15.87 27.63 -1.58
CA SER A 380 14.69 28.08 -2.33
C SER A 380 13.41 28.15 -1.48
N TRP A 381 13.37 27.47 -0.33
CA TRP A 381 12.20 27.39 0.54
C TRP A 381 12.58 27.55 2.01
N CYS A 382 11.63 28.04 2.80
CA CYS A 382 11.78 28.24 4.23
C CYS A 382 11.18 27.06 5.00
N PRO A 383 11.95 26.34 5.83
CA PRO A 383 11.42 25.27 6.68
C PRO A 383 10.33 25.71 7.66
N TYR A 384 10.20 27.01 7.92
CA TYR A 384 9.13 27.56 8.75
C TYR A 384 7.74 27.44 8.10
N ASP A 385 7.68 27.55 6.76
CA ASP A 385 6.43 27.49 6.00
C ASP A 385 5.97 26.04 5.79
N HIS A 386 6.92 25.11 5.69
CA HIS A 386 6.71 23.67 5.51
C HIS A 386 7.49 22.82 6.53
N PRO A 387 7.17 22.88 7.83
CA PRO A 387 7.88 22.12 8.86
C PRO A 387 7.75 20.59 8.66
N GLU A 388 6.68 20.12 8.03
CA GLU A 388 6.48 18.72 7.66
C GLU A 388 7.51 18.22 6.63
N TRP A 389 7.97 19.07 5.72
CA TRP A 389 9.03 18.71 4.76
C TRP A 389 10.37 18.55 5.46
N LEU A 390 10.69 19.42 6.42
CA LEU A 390 11.90 19.29 7.23
C LEU A 390 11.88 18.01 8.07
N LEU A 391 10.70 17.65 8.61
CA LEU A 391 10.52 16.41 9.35
C LEU A 391 10.74 15.19 8.44
N LEU A 392 10.20 15.23 7.21
CA LEU A 392 10.42 14.19 6.21
C LEU A 392 11.91 14.05 5.86
N GLU A 393 12.64 15.16 5.68
CA GLU A 393 14.10 15.13 5.45
C GLU A 393 14.85 14.44 6.58
N CYS A 394 14.53 14.81 7.84
CA CYS A 394 15.14 14.22 9.03
C CYS A 394 14.89 12.72 9.12
N GLU A 395 13.65 12.28 8.89
CA GLU A 395 13.26 10.87 8.97
C GLU A 395 13.85 10.04 7.83
N SER A 396 13.82 10.59 6.62
CA SER A 396 14.23 9.90 5.40
C SER A 396 15.73 9.95 5.13
N GLU A 397 16.49 10.73 5.90
CA GLU A 397 17.89 11.06 5.67
C GLU A 397 18.15 11.59 4.25
N ILE A 398 17.27 12.46 3.75
CA ILE A 398 17.38 13.12 2.43
C ILE A 398 17.53 14.62 2.58
N MET A 399 17.81 15.30 1.47
CA MET A 399 17.74 16.76 1.36
C MET A 399 16.97 17.10 0.09
N ILE A 400 15.86 17.82 0.23
CA ILE A 400 14.98 18.21 -0.86
C ILE A 400 15.75 19.19 -1.76
N ARG A 401 15.77 18.89 -3.06
CA ARG A 401 16.42 19.73 -4.07
C ARG A 401 15.51 20.88 -4.46
N ASP A 402 16.10 22.00 -4.86
CA ASP A 402 15.35 23.19 -5.29
C ASP A 402 14.32 22.86 -6.39
N ILE A 403 14.70 22.08 -7.41
CA ILE A 403 13.78 21.68 -8.47
C ILE A 403 12.59 20.85 -7.97
N GLN A 404 12.81 19.96 -7.00
CA GLN A 404 11.75 19.11 -6.43
C GLN A 404 10.74 19.98 -5.68
N GLN A 405 11.22 20.99 -4.96
CA GLN A 405 10.37 21.94 -4.25
C GLN A 405 9.61 22.86 -5.21
N GLN A 406 10.25 23.44 -6.23
CA GLN A 406 9.56 24.28 -7.21
C GLN A 406 8.40 23.55 -7.90
N ILE A 407 8.63 22.28 -8.24
CA ILE A 407 7.60 21.40 -8.82
C ILE A 407 6.50 21.12 -7.80
N ALA A 408 6.85 20.82 -6.56
CA ALA A 408 5.86 20.59 -5.51
C ALA A 408 4.97 21.81 -5.28
N GLU A 409 5.54 23.02 -5.26
CA GLU A 409 4.77 24.26 -5.11
C GLU A 409 3.78 24.46 -6.26
N GLN A 410 4.22 24.25 -7.50
CA GLN A 410 3.32 24.35 -8.66
C GLN A 410 2.25 23.26 -8.67
N MET A 411 2.50 22.09 -8.10
CA MET A 411 1.46 21.06 -7.97
C MET A 411 0.55 21.26 -6.76
N ILE A 412 1.03 21.88 -5.69
CA ILE A 412 0.20 22.26 -4.54
C ILE A 412 -0.73 23.41 -4.93
N SER A 413 -0.23 24.38 -5.71
CA SER A 413 -0.99 25.53 -6.19
C SER A 413 -0.78 25.75 -7.69
N PRO A 414 -1.44 24.96 -8.56
CA PRO A 414 -1.27 25.10 -10.00
C PRO A 414 -1.84 26.43 -10.50
N PRO A 415 -1.21 27.03 -11.54
CA PRO A 415 -1.69 28.26 -12.15
C PRO A 415 -3.16 28.15 -12.54
N GLU A 416 -3.95 29.18 -12.24
CA GLU A 416 -5.39 29.25 -12.53
C GLU A 416 -6.23 28.13 -11.87
N ASN A 417 -5.66 27.39 -10.90
CA ASN A 417 -6.29 26.23 -10.25
C ASN A 417 -6.80 25.18 -11.26
N GLN A 418 -6.02 24.94 -12.33
CA GLN A 418 -6.36 24.01 -13.41
C GLN A 418 -5.61 22.68 -13.28
N ASN A 419 -6.18 21.63 -13.88
CA ASN A 419 -5.50 20.35 -13.95
C ASN A 419 -4.22 20.48 -14.76
N SER A 420 -3.11 19.93 -14.26
CA SER A 420 -1.81 20.11 -14.89
C SER A 420 -0.90 18.90 -14.76
N VAL A 421 -0.07 18.71 -15.78
CA VAL A 421 0.98 17.69 -15.80
C VAL A 421 2.32 18.38 -16.02
N MET A 422 3.32 17.97 -15.26
CA MET A 422 4.68 18.52 -15.31
C MET A 422 5.66 17.47 -15.80
N GLN A 423 6.75 17.90 -16.43
CA GLN A 423 7.84 16.99 -16.78
C GLN A 423 8.89 16.94 -15.67
N LEU A 424 9.26 15.73 -15.24
CA LEU A 424 10.46 15.50 -14.43
C LEU A 424 11.23 14.32 -15.01
N ASN A 425 12.56 14.38 -14.96
CA ASN A 425 13.40 13.26 -15.33
C ASN A 425 13.18 12.01 -14.45
N MET A 426 13.40 10.84 -15.02
CA MET A 426 13.41 9.58 -14.26
C MET A 426 14.61 9.55 -13.32
N GLY A 427 14.40 9.08 -12.09
CA GLY A 427 15.44 9.05 -11.05
C GLY A 427 15.65 10.36 -10.28
N GLU A 428 14.92 11.44 -10.61
CA GLU A 428 14.96 12.71 -9.86
C GLU A 428 14.08 12.70 -8.60
N GLY A 429 13.53 11.54 -8.21
CA GLY A 429 12.79 11.39 -6.96
C GLY A 429 11.31 11.80 -7.01
N LYS A 430 10.64 11.69 -8.17
CA LYS A 430 9.19 11.95 -8.35
C LYS A 430 8.36 11.29 -7.26
N SER A 431 8.39 9.97 -7.24
CA SER A 431 7.57 9.15 -6.35
C SER A 431 8.13 9.16 -4.93
N THR A 432 9.45 9.14 -4.76
CA THR A 432 10.09 8.98 -3.44
C THR A 432 10.24 10.26 -2.63
N VAL A 433 10.16 11.44 -3.26
CA VAL A 433 10.31 12.74 -2.60
C VAL A 433 9.11 13.63 -2.90
N ILE A 434 8.81 13.88 -4.18
CA ILE A 434 7.81 14.89 -4.56
C ILE A 434 6.39 14.48 -4.15
N VAL A 435 5.96 13.24 -4.44
CA VAL A 435 4.64 12.75 -4.01
C VAL A 435 4.46 12.85 -2.48
N PRO A 436 5.39 12.36 -1.64
CA PRO A 436 5.30 12.54 -0.18
C PRO A 436 5.16 13.99 0.27
N ILE A 437 6.02 14.92 -0.21
CA ILE A 437 5.98 16.32 0.25
C ILE A 437 4.69 17.04 -0.17
N ILE A 438 4.17 16.73 -1.36
CA ILE A 438 2.88 17.25 -1.82
C ILE A 438 1.75 16.65 -0.97
N ALA A 439 1.78 15.34 -0.73
CA ALA A 439 0.74 14.65 0.03
C ALA A 439 0.66 15.13 1.49
N THR A 440 1.81 15.46 2.11
CA THR A 440 1.85 16.05 3.45
C THR A 440 1.35 17.50 3.46
N ALA A 441 1.70 18.30 2.44
CA ALA A 441 1.33 19.70 2.37
C ALA A 441 -0.16 19.93 2.04
N LEU A 442 -0.76 19.05 1.23
CA LEU A 442 -2.17 19.12 0.85
C LEU A 442 -3.12 18.59 1.94
N ASN A 443 -2.58 17.93 2.95
CA ASN A 443 -3.35 17.34 4.02
C ASN A 443 -3.73 18.37 5.09
N ASP A 444 -4.84 19.07 4.85
CA ASP A 444 -5.40 20.07 5.75
C ASP A 444 -6.57 19.54 6.62
N GLY A 445 -6.89 18.25 6.50
CA GLY A 445 -8.04 17.61 7.16
C GLY A 445 -9.40 17.96 6.52
N THR A 446 -9.41 18.63 5.37
CA THR A 446 -10.62 18.99 4.62
C THR A 446 -10.71 18.29 3.26
N LYS A 447 -9.57 17.91 2.70
CA LYS A 447 -9.48 17.24 1.39
C LYS A 447 -9.03 15.80 1.55
N LEU A 448 -9.50 14.95 0.65
CA LEU A 448 -9.02 13.58 0.49
C LEU A 448 -7.82 13.60 -0.47
N VAL A 449 -6.60 13.51 0.06
CA VAL A 449 -5.41 13.44 -0.79
C VAL A 449 -5.37 12.07 -1.45
N GLN A 450 -5.45 12.05 -2.78
CA GLN A 450 -5.53 10.84 -3.57
C GLN A 450 -4.30 10.69 -4.47
N VAL A 451 -3.55 9.60 -4.31
CA VAL A 451 -2.41 9.28 -5.17
C VAL A 451 -2.85 8.21 -6.17
N ILE A 452 -2.94 8.59 -7.44
CA ILE A 452 -3.33 7.72 -8.54
C ILE A 452 -2.07 7.12 -9.17
N VAL A 453 -2.02 5.79 -9.23
CA VAL A 453 -0.87 5.02 -9.73
C VAL A 453 -1.31 3.89 -10.64
N ALA A 454 -0.50 3.63 -11.67
CA ALA A 454 -0.68 2.46 -12.53
C ALA A 454 -0.52 1.16 -11.74
N LYS A 455 -1.18 0.10 -12.21
CA LYS A 455 -1.26 -1.20 -11.54
C LYS A 455 0.11 -1.83 -11.21
N PRO A 456 1.10 -1.87 -12.13
CA PRO A 456 2.41 -2.46 -11.84
C PRO A 456 3.16 -1.74 -10.70
N GLN A 457 2.90 -0.44 -10.52
CA GLN A 457 3.61 0.40 -9.55
C GLN A 457 2.90 0.50 -8.19
N ALA A 458 1.65 0.05 -8.09
CA ALA A 458 0.80 0.33 -6.94
C ALA A 458 1.34 -0.25 -5.62
N LYS A 459 1.80 -1.50 -5.64
CA LYS A 459 2.36 -2.19 -4.46
C LYS A 459 3.63 -1.51 -3.96
N GLN A 460 4.54 -1.16 -4.88
CA GLN A 460 5.79 -0.47 -4.56
C GLN A 460 5.52 0.94 -4.02
N MET A 461 4.61 1.70 -4.64
CA MET A 461 4.22 3.03 -4.16
C MET A 461 3.61 2.96 -2.76
N HIS A 462 2.74 1.99 -2.50
CA HIS A 462 2.14 1.80 -1.18
C HIS A 462 3.18 1.55 -0.09
N GLN A 463 4.09 0.60 -0.30
CA GLN A 463 5.18 0.33 0.64
C GLN A 463 6.05 1.57 0.88
N MET A 464 6.37 2.31 -0.18
CA MET A 464 7.18 3.52 -0.10
C MET A 464 6.48 4.63 0.68
N LEU A 465 5.20 4.93 0.38
CA LEU A 465 4.44 5.96 1.10
C LEU A 465 4.25 5.60 2.58
N VAL A 466 3.96 4.32 2.90
CA VAL A 466 3.88 3.87 4.30
C VAL A 466 5.20 4.11 5.03
N ALA A 467 6.33 3.74 4.41
CA ALA A 467 7.65 3.93 5.01
C ALA A 467 8.03 5.42 5.19
N LYS A 468 7.48 6.33 4.37
CA LYS A 468 7.79 7.77 4.40
C LYS A 468 6.84 8.59 5.27
N LEU A 469 5.56 8.22 5.32
CA LEU A 469 4.49 9.04 5.90
C LEU A 469 4.00 8.50 7.25
N SER A 470 4.04 7.19 7.47
CA SER A 470 3.48 6.57 8.69
C SER A 470 4.46 6.51 9.87
N GLY A 471 5.63 7.15 9.74
CA GLY A 471 6.64 7.26 10.78
C GLY A 471 6.47 8.50 11.67
N LEU A 472 7.42 9.44 11.66
CA LEU A 472 7.37 10.66 12.47
C LEU A 472 6.27 11.62 12.06
N LEU A 473 5.90 11.62 10.78
CA LEU A 473 4.78 12.40 10.25
C LEU A 473 3.42 11.88 10.77
N ASP A 474 3.33 10.60 11.12
CA ASP A 474 2.13 9.94 11.65
C ASP A 474 0.91 10.12 10.72
N GLN A 475 1.17 10.05 9.42
CA GLN A 475 0.14 10.18 8.39
C GLN A 475 -0.21 8.79 7.84
N PRO A 476 -1.45 8.33 8.01
CA PRO A 476 -1.84 7.00 7.56
C PRO A 476 -1.97 6.95 6.03
N VAL A 477 -1.62 5.80 5.46
CA VAL A 477 -1.75 5.53 4.01
C VAL A 477 -2.78 4.42 3.84
N TYR A 478 -3.82 4.69 3.07
CA TYR A 478 -4.95 3.80 2.84
C TYR A 478 -5.00 3.33 1.39
N LEU A 479 -5.54 2.14 1.18
CA LEU A 479 -5.95 1.66 -0.15
C LEU A 479 -7.46 1.85 -0.28
N LEU A 480 -7.95 2.17 -1.48
CA LEU A 480 -9.38 2.20 -1.72
C LEU A 480 -9.96 0.78 -1.52
N PRO A 481 -10.91 0.57 -0.59
CA PRO A 481 -11.50 -0.74 -0.30
C PRO A 481 -12.57 -1.10 -1.34
N PHE A 482 -12.22 -0.97 -2.61
CA PHE A 482 -13.07 -1.24 -3.75
C PHE A 482 -12.25 -1.92 -4.83
N SER A 483 -12.83 -2.95 -5.39
CA SER A 483 -12.40 -3.58 -6.62
C SER A 483 -13.61 -3.78 -7.48
N ARG A 484 -13.41 -4.02 -8.77
CA ARG A 484 -14.51 -4.36 -9.66
C ARG A 484 -15.31 -5.60 -9.21
N ASP A 485 -14.68 -6.58 -8.58
CA ASP A 485 -15.33 -7.81 -8.10
C ASP A 485 -16.13 -7.60 -6.80
N THR A 486 -16.06 -6.41 -6.22
CA THR A 486 -16.82 -6.06 -5.02
C THR A 486 -18.30 -6.03 -5.36
N LYS A 487 -19.08 -6.95 -4.77
CA LYS A 487 -20.54 -6.92 -4.85
C LYS A 487 -21.06 -5.67 -4.17
N MET A 488 -21.55 -4.73 -4.95
CA MET A 488 -22.06 -3.48 -4.42
C MET A 488 -23.48 -3.67 -3.88
N ASP A 489 -23.66 -3.31 -2.61
CA ASP A 489 -24.95 -3.14 -1.97
C ASP A 489 -24.94 -1.84 -1.16
N ILE A 490 -26.10 -1.44 -0.63
CA ILE A 490 -26.26 -0.18 0.10
C ILE A 490 -25.30 -0.12 1.31
N HIS A 491 -25.17 -1.23 2.04
CA HIS A 491 -24.29 -1.31 3.22
C HIS A 491 -22.82 -1.12 2.86
N THR A 492 -22.37 -1.73 1.76
CA THR A 492 -21.01 -1.64 1.26
C THR A 492 -20.72 -0.23 0.74
N ALA A 493 -21.64 0.36 -0.02
CA ALA A 493 -21.51 1.73 -0.51
C ALA A 493 -21.44 2.74 0.66
N ASP A 494 -22.32 2.60 1.67
CA ASP A 494 -22.31 3.45 2.86
C ASP A 494 -21.04 3.23 3.71
N ALA A 495 -20.53 2.00 3.79
CA ALA A 495 -19.28 1.71 4.50
C ALA A 495 -18.08 2.37 3.81
N ILE A 496 -17.98 2.29 2.48
CA ILE A 496 -16.96 2.98 1.70
C ILE A 496 -17.06 4.49 1.94
N GLN A 497 -18.27 5.07 1.88
CA GLN A 497 -18.48 6.49 2.14
C GLN A 497 -18.04 6.90 3.56
N CYS A 498 -18.37 6.09 4.58
CA CYS A 498 -17.95 6.33 5.95
C CYS A 498 -16.42 6.30 6.08
N LEU A 499 -15.76 5.32 5.46
CA LEU A 499 -14.29 5.22 5.44
C LEU A 499 -13.65 6.43 4.77
N MET A 500 -14.15 6.87 3.61
CA MET A 500 -13.59 8.06 2.95
C MET A 500 -13.67 9.31 3.84
N ASN A 501 -14.79 9.51 4.54
CA ASN A 501 -14.95 10.62 5.48
C ASN A 501 -14.03 10.50 6.71
N GLN A 502 -13.78 9.27 7.18
CA GLN A 502 -12.81 9.03 8.24
C GLN A 502 -11.38 9.36 7.78
N TYR A 503 -11.00 8.93 6.57
CA TYR A 503 -9.69 9.19 6.00
C TYR A 503 -9.42 10.69 5.84
N ILE A 504 -10.42 11.48 5.42
CA ILE A 504 -10.30 12.95 5.37
C ILE A 504 -10.01 13.53 6.77
N LYS A 505 -10.75 13.09 7.80
CA LYS A 505 -10.60 13.61 9.17
C LYS A 505 -9.26 13.27 9.81
N GLU A 506 -8.74 12.09 9.53
CA GLU A 506 -7.43 11.63 10.00
C GLU A 506 -6.27 12.18 9.17
N GLY A 507 -6.57 12.82 8.04
CA GLY A 507 -5.57 13.29 7.09
C GLY A 507 -4.84 12.16 6.36
N GLY A 508 -5.54 11.06 6.08
CA GLY A 508 -4.98 9.92 5.38
C GLY A 508 -4.70 10.20 3.90
N VAL A 509 -3.66 9.56 3.37
CA VAL A 509 -3.37 9.51 1.93
C VAL A 509 -4.02 8.27 1.34
N LEU A 510 -4.88 8.43 0.34
CA LEU A 510 -5.55 7.32 -0.34
C LEU A 510 -4.82 6.97 -1.63
N ILE A 511 -4.31 5.74 -1.74
CA ILE A 511 -3.75 5.21 -2.99
C ILE A 511 -4.84 4.51 -3.78
N VAL A 512 -4.94 4.85 -5.06
CA VAL A 512 -5.98 4.34 -5.95
C VAL A 512 -5.39 4.04 -7.34
N GLN A 513 -5.94 3.04 -8.01
CA GLN A 513 -5.63 2.74 -9.40
C GLN A 513 -6.70 3.36 -10.32
N PRO A 514 -6.35 3.79 -11.55
CA PRO A 514 -7.31 4.27 -12.55
C PRO A 514 -8.54 3.36 -12.69
N GLU A 515 -8.31 2.05 -12.80
CA GLU A 515 -9.36 1.04 -12.97
C GLU A 515 -10.40 1.10 -11.85
N HIS A 516 -10.00 1.37 -10.60
CA HIS A 516 -10.92 1.43 -9.47
C HIS A 516 -11.85 2.65 -9.54
N LEU A 517 -11.35 3.84 -9.90
CA LEU A 517 -12.19 5.03 -10.00
C LEU A 517 -13.16 4.94 -11.17
N LEU A 518 -12.64 4.51 -12.33
CA LEU A 518 -13.44 4.38 -13.54
C LEU A 518 -14.50 3.28 -13.35
N SER A 519 -14.13 2.15 -12.76
CA SER A 519 -15.05 1.05 -12.41
C SER A 519 -16.14 1.52 -11.44
N PHE A 520 -15.77 2.29 -10.41
CA PHE A 520 -16.75 2.83 -9.47
C PHE A 520 -17.77 3.75 -10.16
N GLN A 521 -17.32 4.59 -11.10
CA GLN A 521 -18.20 5.44 -11.90
C GLN A 521 -19.10 4.62 -12.83
N LEU A 522 -18.56 3.64 -13.55
CA LEU A 522 -19.33 2.81 -14.48
C LEU A 522 -20.36 1.93 -13.76
N MET A 523 -20.01 1.41 -12.58
CA MET A 523 -20.89 0.60 -11.76
C MET A 523 -22.07 1.41 -11.19
N GLU A 524 -21.88 2.70 -10.87
CA GLU A 524 -23.01 3.60 -10.54
C GLU A 524 -24.02 3.67 -11.70
N VAL A 525 -23.54 3.85 -12.93
CA VAL A 525 -24.38 3.91 -14.13
C VAL A 525 -25.07 2.58 -14.39
N GLU A 526 -24.35 1.47 -14.28
CA GLU A 526 -24.89 0.12 -14.41
C GLU A 526 -26.01 -0.16 -13.40
N SER A 527 -25.85 0.25 -12.14
CA SER A 527 -26.91 0.13 -11.12
C SER A 527 -28.15 0.95 -11.47
N ARG A 528 -28.00 2.14 -12.06
CA ARG A 528 -29.14 2.95 -12.54
C ARG A 528 -29.88 2.27 -13.69
N ILE A 529 -29.14 1.72 -14.66
CA ILE A 529 -29.71 1.00 -15.81
C ILE A 529 -30.45 -0.26 -15.34
N SER A 530 -29.89 -0.96 -14.35
CA SER A 530 -30.50 -2.15 -13.75
C SER A 530 -31.66 -1.86 -12.79
N ALA A 531 -32.07 -0.59 -12.67
CA ALA A 531 -33.10 -0.09 -11.77
C ALA A 531 -32.84 -0.31 -10.27
N ASP A 532 -31.59 -0.50 -9.86
CA ASP A 532 -31.16 -0.49 -8.45
C ASP A 532 -30.81 0.92 -8.00
N MET A 533 -31.83 1.77 -7.95
CA MET A 533 -31.67 3.21 -7.70
C MET A 533 -31.09 3.51 -6.32
N GLN A 534 -31.39 2.69 -5.30
CA GLN A 534 -30.89 2.90 -3.94
C GLN A 534 -29.38 2.68 -3.84
N VAL A 535 -28.86 1.64 -4.49
CA VAL A 535 -27.42 1.40 -4.57
C VAL A 535 -26.75 2.50 -5.39
N ALA A 536 -27.33 2.88 -6.53
CA ALA A 536 -26.83 3.98 -7.37
C ALA A 536 -26.75 5.32 -6.61
N GLU A 537 -27.77 5.67 -5.82
CA GLU A 537 -27.77 6.87 -4.97
C GLU A 537 -26.69 6.81 -3.89
N ALA A 538 -26.48 5.64 -3.26
CA ALA A 538 -25.42 5.45 -2.29
C ALA A 538 -24.01 5.61 -2.92
N MET A 539 -23.80 5.06 -4.11
CA MET A 539 -22.56 5.24 -4.86
C MET A 539 -22.36 6.68 -5.31
N SER A 540 -23.42 7.34 -5.80
CA SER A 540 -23.43 8.73 -6.22
C SER A 540 -22.92 9.66 -5.12
N ARG A 541 -23.31 9.41 -3.85
CA ARG A 541 -22.81 10.16 -2.69
C ARG A 541 -21.28 10.06 -2.56
N THR A 542 -20.69 8.88 -2.79
CA THR A 542 -19.25 8.66 -2.74
C THR A 542 -18.53 9.25 -3.95
N ARG A 543 -19.07 9.11 -5.16
CA ARG A 543 -18.51 9.74 -6.37
C ARG A 543 -18.51 11.27 -6.24
N ASN A 544 -19.60 11.87 -5.76
CA ASN A 544 -19.67 13.30 -5.52
C ASN A 544 -18.67 13.76 -4.45
N LEU A 545 -18.37 12.92 -3.45
CA LEU A 545 -17.29 13.20 -2.48
C LEU A 545 -15.93 13.24 -3.18
N PHE A 546 -15.64 12.30 -4.09
CA PHE A 546 -14.40 12.36 -4.88
C PHE A 546 -14.34 13.63 -5.74
N ASP A 547 -15.42 14.01 -6.41
CA ASP A 547 -15.41 15.18 -7.30
C ASP A 547 -15.24 16.53 -6.57
N ARG A 548 -15.75 16.63 -5.33
CA ARG A 548 -15.74 17.89 -4.55
C ARG A 548 -14.58 17.99 -3.56
N SER A 549 -14.16 16.87 -2.99
CA SER A 549 -13.23 16.84 -1.86
C SER A 549 -11.91 16.15 -2.16
N SER A 550 -11.78 15.40 -3.27
CA SER A 550 -10.48 14.79 -3.60
C SER A 550 -9.49 15.82 -4.10
N ARG A 551 -8.21 15.62 -3.78
CA ARG A 551 -7.09 16.32 -4.39
C ARG A 551 -6.14 15.29 -4.97
N ASP A 552 -6.09 15.23 -6.30
CA ASP A 552 -5.50 14.12 -7.02
C ASP A 552 -4.05 14.41 -7.42
N ILE A 553 -3.17 13.44 -7.14
CA ILE A 553 -1.77 13.42 -7.50
C ILE A 553 -1.55 12.20 -8.41
N ILE A 554 -1.22 12.42 -9.67
CA ILE A 554 -1.01 11.34 -10.65
C ILE A 554 0.49 11.10 -10.85
N ASN A 555 0.93 9.87 -10.56
CA ASN A 555 2.29 9.43 -10.87
C ASN A 555 2.33 8.79 -12.27
N GLU A 556 3.28 9.17 -13.12
CA GLU A 556 3.38 8.71 -14.53
C GLU A 556 2.08 8.99 -15.32
N SER A 557 1.78 10.28 -15.46
CA SER A 557 0.57 10.78 -16.11
C SER A 557 0.46 10.40 -17.59
N ASP A 558 1.58 10.16 -18.26
CA ASP A 558 1.64 9.63 -19.62
C ASP A 558 1.03 8.22 -19.74
N GLU A 559 1.18 7.39 -18.71
CA GLU A 559 0.58 6.06 -18.65
C GLU A 559 -0.89 6.12 -18.24
N ASN A 560 -1.21 6.87 -17.17
CA ASN A 560 -2.57 6.96 -16.64
C ASN A 560 -3.54 7.70 -17.59
N PHE A 561 -3.04 8.66 -18.38
CA PHE A 561 -3.81 9.33 -19.44
C PHE A 561 -3.60 8.72 -20.82
N SER A 562 -2.96 7.56 -20.92
CA SER A 562 -2.76 6.87 -22.19
C SER A 562 -4.12 6.64 -22.86
N ILE A 563 -4.26 7.15 -24.07
CA ILE A 563 -5.46 6.92 -24.89
C ILE A 563 -5.64 5.44 -25.25
N LYS A 564 -4.59 4.63 -25.14
CA LYS A 564 -4.65 3.19 -25.42
C LYS A 564 -5.40 2.44 -24.31
N PHE A 565 -5.49 3.01 -23.11
CA PHE A 565 -6.23 2.43 -21.97
C PHE A 565 -7.71 2.86 -22.01
N GLU A 566 -8.59 1.87 -22.01
CA GLU A 566 -10.04 2.07 -21.93
C GLU A 566 -10.69 0.96 -21.11
N LEU A 567 -11.45 1.35 -20.08
CA LEU A 567 -12.22 0.42 -19.26
C LEU A 567 -13.62 0.24 -19.88
N ILE A 568 -14.01 -1.01 -20.15
CA ILE A 568 -15.25 -1.33 -20.87
C ILE A 568 -16.09 -2.35 -20.11
N TYR A 569 -17.31 -1.94 -19.73
CA TYR A 569 -18.36 -2.79 -19.16
C TYR A 569 -19.28 -3.25 -20.26
N THR A 570 -19.30 -4.55 -20.55
CA THR A 570 -20.22 -5.10 -21.56
C THR A 570 -21.56 -5.42 -20.91
N LEU A 571 -22.67 -4.96 -21.51
CA LEU A 571 -24.01 -5.08 -20.94
C LEU A 571 -24.96 -5.87 -21.85
N GLY A 572 -25.83 -6.65 -21.21
CA GLY A 572 -26.91 -7.41 -21.84
C GLY A 572 -26.54 -8.87 -22.09
N ASN A 573 -27.46 -9.61 -22.71
CA ASN A 573 -27.25 -11.03 -22.92
C ASN A 573 -26.16 -11.30 -23.95
N GLN A 574 -25.17 -12.09 -23.55
CA GLN A 574 -24.10 -12.57 -24.41
C GLN A 574 -24.69 -13.35 -25.59
N ARG A 575 -24.46 -12.86 -26.83
CA ARG A 575 -25.02 -13.45 -28.05
C ARG A 575 -23.92 -13.93 -29.01
N PRO A 576 -24.19 -14.93 -29.86
CA PRO A 576 -23.26 -15.28 -30.93
C PRO A 576 -22.99 -14.08 -31.82
N ILE A 577 -21.73 -13.88 -32.18
CA ILE A 577 -21.35 -12.86 -33.15
C ILE A 577 -22.11 -13.09 -34.47
N LYS A 578 -22.56 -12.00 -35.12
CA LYS A 578 -23.31 -12.11 -36.38
C LYS A 578 -22.57 -12.95 -37.43
N HIS A 579 -23.31 -13.85 -38.09
CA HIS A 579 -22.82 -14.84 -39.06
C HIS A 579 -22.00 -16.00 -38.46
N SER A 580 -22.01 -16.17 -37.14
CA SER A 580 -21.66 -17.42 -36.47
C SER A 580 -22.59 -18.57 -36.91
N PRO A 581 -22.10 -19.81 -37.16
CA PRO A 581 -20.71 -20.24 -37.08
C PRO A 581 -19.88 -20.00 -38.34
N ASP A 582 -20.52 -19.76 -39.48
CA ASP A 582 -19.87 -19.69 -40.79
C ASP A 582 -18.73 -18.66 -40.84
N ARG A 583 -18.87 -17.55 -40.09
CA ARG A 583 -17.86 -16.50 -39.96
C ARG A 583 -16.47 -17.04 -39.63
N TRP A 584 -16.34 -17.88 -38.60
CA TRP A 584 -15.02 -18.42 -38.24
C TRP A 584 -14.60 -19.58 -39.13
N VAL A 585 -15.55 -20.34 -39.69
CA VAL A 585 -15.22 -21.38 -40.67
C VAL A 585 -14.55 -20.75 -41.88
N ILE A 586 -15.14 -19.69 -42.43
CA ILE A 586 -14.60 -18.93 -43.56
C ILE A 586 -13.21 -18.36 -43.22
N ILE A 587 -13.07 -17.76 -42.04
CA ILE A 587 -11.76 -17.22 -41.59
C ILE A 587 -10.73 -18.36 -41.44
N GLN A 588 -11.10 -19.50 -40.88
CA GLN A 588 -10.22 -20.66 -40.74
C GLN A 588 -9.80 -21.24 -42.08
N GLU A 589 -10.71 -21.31 -43.05
CA GLU A 589 -10.37 -21.73 -44.42
C GLU A 589 -9.37 -20.75 -45.06
N VAL A 590 -9.59 -19.44 -44.92
CA VAL A 590 -8.65 -18.42 -45.42
C VAL A 590 -7.29 -18.51 -44.71
N MET A 591 -7.27 -18.73 -43.39
CA MET A 591 -6.04 -18.98 -42.63
C MET A 591 -5.35 -20.29 -43.06
N GLY A 592 -6.12 -21.34 -43.34
CA GLY A 592 -5.60 -22.59 -43.91
C GLY A 592 -4.91 -22.36 -45.25
N LEU A 593 -5.46 -21.49 -46.10
CA LEU A 593 -4.82 -21.07 -47.35
C LEU A 593 -3.54 -20.27 -47.10
N ILE A 594 -3.54 -19.34 -46.14
CA ILE A 594 -2.33 -18.59 -45.76
C ILE A 594 -1.23 -19.55 -45.30
N ALA A 595 -1.55 -20.51 -44.43
CA ALA A 595 -0.60 -21.51 -43.94
C ALA A 595 -0.06 -22.40 -45.08
N LYS A 596 -0.93 -22.79 -46.02
CA LYS A 596 -0.56 -23.58 -47.20
C LYS A 596 0.42 -22.82 -48.10
N PHE A 597 0.07 -21.60 -48.49
CA PHE A 597 0.87 -20.78 -49.40
C PHE A 597 2.10 -20.15 -48.73
N GLY A 598 2.13 -20.03 -47.40
CA GLY A 598 3.25 -19.47 -46.66
C GLY A 598 4.59 -20.17 -46.95
N SER A 599 4.57 -21.51 -47.08
CA SER A 599 5.75 -22.30 -47.44
C SER A 599 6.22 -22.04 -48.89
N GLU A 600 5.28 -21.91 -49.83
CA GLU A 600 5.54 -21.62 -51.24
C GLU A 600 6.11 -20.21 -51.42
N ILE A 601 5.52 -19.22 -50.75
CA ILE A 601 5.96 -17.83 -50.80
C ILE A 601 7.31 -17.68 -50.10
N LYS A 602 7.58 -18.42 -49.01
CA LYS A 602 8.91 -18.45 -48.39
C LYS A 602 9.96 -19.00 -49.35
N SER A 603 9.63 -19.99 -50.18
CA SER A 603 10.55 -20.50 -51.20
C SER A 603 10.79 -19.49 -52.32
N LYS A 604 9.76 -18.74 -52.73
CA LYS A 604 9.82 -17.78 -53.85
C LYS A 604 10.40 -16.41 -53.45
N TYR A 605 10.15 -15.98 -52.22
CA TYR A 605 10.56 -14.70 -51.64
C TYR A 605 11.19 -14.91 -50.25
N PRO A 606 12.38 -15.52 -50.15
CA PRO A 606 12.99 -15.94 -48.89
C PRO A 606 13.26 -14.79 -47.90
N HIS A 607 13.39 -13.55 -48.38
CA HIS A 607 13.67 -12.37 -47.57
C HIS A 607 12.45 -11.46 -47.33
N SER A 608 11.30 -11.79 -47.91
CA SER A 608 10.08 -10.96 -47.83
C SER A 608 9.02 -11.53 -46.90
N ILE A 609 9.19 -12.77 -46.44
CA ILE A 609 8.31 -13.44 -45.49
C ILE A 609 9.13 -14.26 -44.48
N GLU A 610 8.71 -14.25 -43.22
CA GLU A 610 9.12 -15.22 -42.21
C GLU A 610 8.02 -16.27 -42.09
N PHE A 611 8.38 -17.54 -42.21
CA PHE A 611 7.45 -18.64 -42.09
C PHE A 611 8.11 -19.76 -41.28
N ASN A 612 7.50 -20.11 -40.15
CA ASN A 612 7.99 -21.17 -39.27
C ASN A 612 6.83 -22.09 -38.86
N ALA A 613 6.85 -23.32 -39.37
CA ALA A 613 5.88 -24.38 -39.08
C ALA A 613 6.47 -25.52 -38.23
N ARG A 614 7.53 -25.27 -37.44
CA ARG A 614 8.28 -26.32 -36.72
C ARG A 614 7.47 -27.07 -35.65
N HIS A 615 6.38 -26.52 -35.14
CA HIS A 615 5.59 -27.13 -34.08
C HIS A 615 4.32 -27.78 -34.64
N ILE A 616 4.27 -29.11 -34.60
CA ILE A 616 3.10 -29.91 -35.00
C ILE A 616 1.91 -29.55 -34.09
N GLY A 617 0.76 -29.26 -34.69
CA GLY A 617 -0.47 -28.89 -33.96
C GLY A 617 -0.62 -27.40 -33.63
N ARG A 618 0.31 -26.54 -34.08
CA ARG A 618 0.19 -25.08 -33.99
C ARG A 618 0.04 -24.46 -35.38
N TYR A 619 -0.69 -23.35 -35.47
CA TYR A 619 -0.71 -22.55 -36.69
C TYR A 619 0.72 -22.01 -36.98
N PRO A 620 1.20 -22.02 -38.24
CA PRO A 620 2.55 -21.54 -38.55
C PRO A 620 2.76 -20.08 -38.15
N ARG A 621 3.92 -19.77 -37.55
CA ARG A 621 4.31 -18.37 -37.32
C ARG A 621 4.64 -17.74 -38.66
N LEU A 622 3.93 -16.67 -39.01
CA LEU A 622 4.05 -15.99 -40.29
C LEU A 622 4.17 -14.47 -40.09
N ARG A 623 5.18 -13.85 -40.68
CA ARG A 623 5.33 -12.38 -40.75
C ARG A 623 5.64 -11.97 -42.17
N LEU A 624 4.86 -11.04 -42.72
CA LEU A 624 5.12 -10.43 -44.02
C LEU A 624 6.02 -9.23 -43.81
N LEU A 625 7.26 -9.30 -44.31
CA LEU A 625 8.28 -8.27 -44.10
C LEU A 625 8.27 -7.20 -45.20
N ARG A 626 7.80 -7.56 -46.40
CA ARG A 626 7.81 -6.70 -47.59
C ARG A 626 6.52 -6.85 -48.39
N SER A 627 6.15 -5.78 -49.08
CA SER A 627 4.89 -5.69 -49.83
C SER A 627 4.81 -6.64 -51.03
N ASP A 628 5.93 -7.13 -51.54
CA ASP A 628 5.96 -8.10 -52.64
C ASP A 628 5.43 -9.49 -52.21
N ALA A 629 5.84 -9.98 -51.04
CA ALA A 629 5.29 -11.21 -50.46
C ALA A 629 3.83 -11.04 -50.03
N GLU A 630 3.46 -9.87 -49.51
CA GLU A 630 2.09 -9.54 -49.16
C GLU A 630 1.18 -9.60 -50.40
N VAL A 631 1.54 -8.88 -51.48
CA VAL A 631 0.77 -8.84 -52.73
C VAL A 631 0.65 -10.23 -53.35
N GLU A 632 1.73 -11.03 -53.37
CA GLU A 632 1.67 -12.39 -53.90
C GLU A 632 0.81 -13.32 -53.04
N MET A 633 0.90 -13.21 -51.71
CA MET A 633 0.04 -13.96 -50.79
C MET A 633 -1.44 -13.66 -51.05
N PHE A 634 -1.78 -12.37 -51.13
CA PHE A 634 -3.16 -11.96 -51.44
C PHE A 634 -3.60 -12.44 -52.82
N ARG A 635 -2.73 -12.41 -53.84
CA ARG A 635 -3.04 -12.89 -55.19
C ARG A 635 -3.40 -14.38 -55.18
N LEU A 636 -2.56 -15.23 -54.59
CA LEU A 636 -2.76 -16.69 -54.53
C LEU A 636 -4.02 -17.08 -53.75
N ILE A 637 -4.27 -16.43 -52.61
CA ILE A 637 -5.47 -16.65 -51.82
C ILE A 637 -6.71 -16.24 -52.63
N THR A 638 -6.68 -15.05 -53.25
CA THR A 638 -7.82 -14.53 -54.03
C THR A 638 -8.15 -15.43 -55.22
N GLU A 639 -7.15 -15.89 -55.98
CA GLU A 639 -7.34 -16.81 -57.11
C GLU A 639 -7.97 -18.13 -56.65
N THR A 640 -7.44 -18.74 -55.59
CA THR A 640 -7.96 -20.00 -55.05
C THR A 640 -9.41 -19.88 -54.55
N VAL A 641 -9.73 -18.77 -53.88
CA VAL A 641 -11.10 -18.48 -53.42
C VAL A 641 -12.05 -18.28 -54.62
N CYS A 642 -11.59 -17.63 -55.70
CA CYS A 642 -12.36 -17.48 -56.93
C CYS A 642 -12.61 -18.81 -57.65
N ASP A 643 -11.57 -19.65 -57.78
CA ASP A 643 -11.62 -20.91 -58.52
C ASP A 643 -12.45 -22.01 -57.84
N THR A 644 -12.50 -22.00 -56.50
CA THR A 644 -13.30 -22.93 -55.69
C THR A 644 -14.78 -22.52 -55.53
N GLY A 645 -15.19 -21.38 -56.11
CA GLY A 645 -16.60 -20.97 -56.20
C GLY A 645 -17.04 -19.82 -55.28
N MET A 646 -16.15 -18.91 -54.86
CA MET A 646 -16.54 -17.67 -54.19
C MET A 646 -16.18 -16.43 -55.05
N PRO A 647 -17.17 -15.66 -55.56
CA PRO A 647 -16.93 -14.65 -56.57
C PRO A 647 -16.20 -13.41 -56.05
N LYS A 648 -15.28 -12.91 -56.87
CA LYS A 648 -14.61 -11.61 -56.77
C LYS A 648 -15.65 -10.50 -57.00
N PRO A 649 -15.72 -9.45 -56.17
CA PRO A 649 -16.41 -8.23 -56.54
C PRO A 649 -15.38 -7.17 -56.99
N THR A 650 -15.37 -6.82 -58.27
CA THR A 650 -14.99 -5.45 -58.65
C THR A 650 -16.21 -4.55 -58.51
N ALA A 651 -16.03 -3.22 -58.38
CA ALA A 651 -17.15 -2.29 -58.14
C ALA A 651 -18.27 -2.37 -59.20
N ALA A 652 -17.96 -2.78 -60.44
CA ALA A 652 -18.94 -3.00 -61.50
C ALA A 652 -19.64 -4.37 -61.42
N ASP A 653 -19.01 -5.38 -60.82
CA ASP A 653 -19.59 -6.73 -60.64
C ASP A 653 -20.51 -6.81 -59.41
N ILE A 654 -20.33 -5.92 -58.43
CA ILE A 654 -21.18 -5.85 -57.22
C ILE A 654 -22.63 -5.55 -57.58
N GLU A 655 -22.87 -4.55 -58.42
CA GLU A 655 -24.23 -4.13 -58.80
C GLU A 655 -24.96 -5.21 -59.63
N ALA A 656 -24.21 -5.98 -60.44
CA ALA A 656 -24.73 -7.11 -61.22
C ALA A 656 -25.01 -8.36 -60.35
N VAL A 657 -24.21 -8.60 -59.31
CA VAL A 657 -24.42 -9.71 -58.36
C VAL A 657 -25.52 -9.39 -57.36
N GLU A 658 -25.59 -8.15 -56.84
CA GLU A 658 -26.63 -7.66 -55.92
C GLU A 658 -28.04 -7.66 -56.55
N THR A 659 -28.12 -7.56 -57.88
CA THR A 659 -29.38 -7.64 -58.65
C THR A 659 -29.71 -9.04 -59.18
N SER A 660 -28.85 -10.03 -58.93
CA SER A 660 -29.02 -11.42 -59.40
C SER A 660 -29.81 -12.30 -58.42
N SER A 661 -30.36 -13.41 -58.91
CA SER A 661 -31.05 -14.42 -58.09
C SER A 661 -30.12 -15.20 -57.13
N LEU A 662 -28.80 -15.02 -57.24
CA LEU A 662 -27.79 -15.66 -56.38
C LEU A 662 -27.48 -14.82 -55.13
N TRP A 663 -28.01 -13.60 -55.03
CA TRP A 663 -27.90 -12.74 -53.86
C TRP A 663 -28.94 -13.10 -52.80
N THR A 664 -28.65 -14.17 -52.08
CA THR A 664 -29.38 -14.55 -50.86
C THR A 664 -28.76 -13.86 -49.64
N ASP A 665 -29.51 -13.76 -48.54
CA ASP A 665 -29.01 -13.19 -47.29
C ASP A 665 -27.73 -13.90 -46.79
N MET A 666 -27.54 -15.18 -47.11
CA MET A 666 -26.35 -15.96 -46.74
C MET A 666 -25.13 -15.67 -47.64
N THR A 667 -25.32 -15.57 -48.96
CA THR A 667 -24.25 -15.22 -49.91
C THR A 667 -23.82 -13.75 -49.76
N SER A 668 -24.77 -12.83 -49.50
CA SER A 668 -24.47 -11.42 -49.21
C SER A 668 -23.58 -11.27 -47.96
N ARG A 669 -23.86 -12.01 -46.88
CA ARG A 669 -23.07 -11.96 -45.63
C ARG A 669 -21.65 -12.48 -45.84
N THR A 670 -21.50 -13.60 -46.54
CA THR A 670 -20.20 -14.21 -46.85
C THR A 670 -19.33 -13.27 -47.69
N ILE A 671 -19.92 -12.65 -48.71
CA ILE A 671 -19.21 -11.71 -49.61
C ILE A 671 -18.77 -10.46 -48.84
N VAL A 672 -19.61 -9.89 -47.99
CA VAL A 672 -19.25 -8.72 -47.17
C VAL A 672 -18.10 -9.05 -46.21
N LEU A 673 -18.11 -10.24 -45.59
CA LEU A 673 -17.01 -10.69 -44.73
C LEU A 673 -15.69 -10.80 -45.50
N LEU A 674 -15.69 -11.47 -46.66
CA LEU A 674 -14.50 -11.61 -47.51
C LEU A 674 -14.02 -10.26 -48.06
N GLN A 675 -14.95 -9.38 -48.45
CA GLN A 675 -14.63 -8.02 -48.87
C GLN A 675 -13.90 -7.25 -47.77
N GLY A 676 -14.38 -7.29 -46.52
CA GLY A 676 -13.67 -6.60 -45.43
C GLY A 676 -12.35 -7.27 -45.07
N LEU A 677 -12.30 -8.60 -45.08
CA LEU A 677 -11.06 -9.36 -44.87
C LEU A 677 -9.97 -8.97 -45.88
N PHE A 678 -10.28 -8.92 -47.17
CA PHE A 678 -9.30 -8.63 -48.23
C PHE A 678 -9.14 -7.14 -48.57
N ALA A 679 -10.23 -6.39 -48.72
CA ALA A 679 -10.21 -4.98 -49.14
C ALA A 679 -10.14 -3.99 -47.96
N GLY A 680 -10.55 -4.41 -46.75
CA GLY A 680 -10.46 -3.60 -45.53
C GLY A 680 -9.11 -3.66 -44.83
N GLY A 681 -8.16 -4.48 -45.30
CA GLY A 681 -6.86 -4.68 -44.65
C GLY A 681 -6.96 -5.51 -43.35
N ILE A 682 -8.10 -6.13 -43.07
CA ILE A 682 -8.32 -6.88 -41.83
C ILE A 682 -7.53 -8.21 -41.84
N LEU A 683 -7.21 -8.78 -43.02
CA LEU A 683 -6.40 -10.00 -43.10
C LEU A 683 -4.97 -9.85 -42.53
N SER A 684 -4.35 -8.66 -42.70
CA SER A 684 -3.01 -8.42 -42.16
C SER A 684 -3.01 -8.28 -40.64
N PHE A 685 -4.14 -7.86 -40.05
CA PHE A 685 -4.35 -7.72 -38.61
C PHE A 685 -4.83 -9.02 -37.93
N THR A 686 -5.59 -9.86 -38.62
CA THR A 686 -6.31 -11.01 -38.06
C THR A 686 -5.46 -12.23 -37.72
N LEU A 687 -4.14 -12.18 -37.86
CA LEU A 687 -3.25 -13.31 -37.55
C LEU A 687 -3.06 -13.57 -36.04
N GLY A 688 -3.76 -12.85 -35.15
CA GLY A 688 -3.55 -12.89 -33.70
C GLY A 688 -4.57 -13.62 -32.82
N ILE A 689 -5.89 -13.55 -33.06
CA ILE A 689 -6.90 -14.05 -32.10
C ILE A 689 -8.15 -14.54 -32.82
N PHE A 690 -8.41 -15.85 -32.80
CA PHE A 690 -9.70 -16.41 -33.18
C PHE A 690 -10.10 -17.58 -32.27
N ALA A 691 -11.01 -17.31 -31.34
CA ALA A 691 -11.71 -18.38 -30.64
C ALA A 691 -12.94 -18.79 -31.46
N LYS A 692 -13.15 -20.10 -31.63
CA LYS A 692 -14.35 -20.69 -32.24
C LYS A 692 -15.65 -20.33 -31.50
N GLU A 693 -15.52 -19.72 -30.31
CA GLU A 693 -16.59 -19.41 -29.36
C GLU A 693 -16.73 -17.90 -29.10
N SER A 694 -16.18 -17.03 -29.97
CA SER A 694 -16.32 -15.59 -29.79
C SER A 694 -17.79 -15.16 -29.77
N LYS A 695 -18.19 -14.50 -28.69
CA LYS A 695 -19.51 -13.93 -28.48
C LYS A 695 -19.39 -12.41 -28.36
N GLU A 696 -20.50 -11.71 -28.56
CA GLU A 696 -20.59 -10.26 -28.38
C GLU A 696 -21.69 -9.90 -27.39
N TYR A 697 -21.58 -8.70 -26.86
CA TYR A 697 -22.63 -8.05 -26.09
C TYR A 697 -23.26 -6.96 -26.96
N PRO A 698 -24.57 -6.69 -26.82
CA PRO A 698 -25.23 -5.66 -27.60
C PRO A 698 -24.72 -4.26 -27.24
N HIS A 699 -24.51 -3.99 -25.95
CA HIS A 699 -24.16 -2.66 -25.46
C HIS A 699 -22.89 -2.69 -24.61
N LYS A 700 -22.32 -1.51 -24.40
CA LYS A 700 -21.26 -1.29 -23.42
C LYS A 700 -21.38 0.07 -22.72
N LEU A 701 -20.70 0.18 -21.59
CA LEU A 701 -20.29 1.44 -20.99
C LEU A 701 -18.76 1.53 -21.06
N SER A 702 -18.25 2.72 -21.32
CA SER A 702 -16.81 2.94 -21.46
C SER A 702 -16.36 4.16 -20.68
N ALA A 703 -15.19 4.05 -20.05
CA ALA A 703 -14.49 5.14 -19.38
C ALA A 703 -12.99 5.10 -19.70
N SER A 704 -12.31 6.24 -19.64
CA SER A 704 -10.92 6.38 -20.11
C SER A 704 -10.14 7.44 -19.32
N GLY A 705 -8.89 7.71 -19.73
CA GLY A 705 -8.08 8.79 -19.15
C GLY A 705 -8.75 10.18 -19.21
N TRP A 706 -9.72 10.40 -20.11
CA TRP A 706 -10.53 11.62 -20.13
C TRP A 706 -11.35 11.81 -18.86
N ASP A 707 -11.93 10.75 -18.32
CA ASP A 707 -12.72 10.76 -17.09
C ASP A 707 -11.85 11.04 -15.86
N LEU A 708 -10.59 10.57 -15.85
CA LEU A 708 -9.60 10.91 -14.82
C LEU A 708 -9.19 12.38 -14.91
N GLY A 709 -9.05 12.90 -16.13
CA GLY A 709 -8.61 14.28 -16.40
C GLY A 709 -9.72 15.31 -16.30
N LYS A 710 -10.94 14.91 -15.90
CA LYS A 710 -12.10 15.80 -15.79
C LYS A 710 -11.86 16.93 -14.80
N LYS A 711 -12.54 18.06 -15.00
CA LYS A 711 -12.43 19.20 -14.10
C LYS A 711 -13.20 18.91 -12.81
N LYS A 712 -12.51 19.04 -11.68
CA LYS A 712 -13.04 18.89 -10.32
C LYS A 712 -12.97 20.22 -9.56
N ASP A 713 -13.55 20.26 -8.36
CA ASP A 713 -13.47 21.45 -7.48
C ASP A 713 -12.03 21.75 -7.04
N ASN A 714 -11.25 20.68 -6.82
CA ASN A 714 -9.81 20.77 -6.61
C ASN A 714 -9.06 20.23 -7.85
N PRO A 715 -7.93 20.83 -8.23
CA PRO A 715 -7.23 20.45 -9.45
C PRO A 715 -6.52 19.11 -9.31
N THR A 716 -6.49 18.36 -10.40
CA THR A 716 -5.68 17.15 -10.57
C THR A 716 -4.31 17.52 -11.09
N THR A 717 -3.25 17.12 -10.39
CA THR A 717 -1.88 17.45 -10.76
C THR A 717 -1.04 16.18 -10.90
N GLY A 718 -0.11 16.13 -11.84
CA GLY A 718 0.74 14.95 -12.02
C GLY A 718 2.06 15.23 -12.70
N PHE A 719 2.87 14.19 -12.82
CA PHE A 719 4.14 14.26 -13.54
C PHE A 719 4.24 13.17 -14.58
N SER A 720 5.02 13.43 -15.62
CA SER A 720 5.36 12.49 -16.68
C SER A 720 6.88 12.34 -16.83
N GLY A 721 7.34 11.20 -17.33
CA GLY A 721 8.73 10.95 -17.77
C GLY A 721 9.16 11.87 -18.90
N THR A 722 8.24 12.15 -19.83
CA THR A 722 8.47 12.99 -21.00
C THR A 722 7.28 13.92 -21.24
N ASN A 723 7.43 14.87 -22.15
CA ASN A 723 6.31 15.71 -22.58
C ASN A 723 5.74 15.30 -23.95
N ASP A 724 6.10 14.11 -24.46
CA ASP A 724 5.63 13.61 -25.77
C ASP A 724 4.11 13.37 -25.79
N SER A 725 3.52 12.98 -24.64
CA SER A 725 2.08 12.74 -24.50
C SER A 725 1.23 14.02 -24.51
N ARG A 726 1.83 15.22 -24.46
CA ARG A 726 1.12 16.52 -24.39
C ARG A 726 0.06 16.71 -25.47
N TYR A 727 0.29 16.12 -26.65
CA TYR A 727 -0.58 16.25 -27.81
C TYR A 727 -1.90 15.48 -27.67
N VAL A 728 -1.89 14.43 -26.82
CA VAL A 728 -3.01 13.51 -26.59
C VAL A 728 -3.56 13.58 -25.17
N LEU A 729 -3.15 14.57 -24.36
CA LEU A 729 -3.77 14.82 -23.06
C LEU A 729 -5.26 15.23 -23.22
N PRO A 730 -6.11 14.90 -22.22
CA PRO A 730 -7.47 15.43 -22.16
C PRO A 730 -7.48 16.97 -22.18
N LEU A 731 -8.49 17.59 -22.79
CA LEU A 731 -8.56 19.05 -22.94
C LEU A 731 -8.56 19.81 -21.60
N GLY A 732 -9.03 19.17 -20.52
CA GLY A 732 -9.03 19.75 -19.17
C GLY A 732 -7.65 19.81 -18.51
N VAL A 733 -6.63 19.14 -19.07
CA VAL A 733 -5.30 18.98 -18.48
C VAL A 733 -4.27 19.77 -19.29
N LYS A 734 -3.50 20.64 -18.62
CA LYS A 734 -2.42 21.44 -19.24
C LYS A 734 -1.04 20.87 -18.95
N GLN A 735 -0.19 20.78 -19.97
CA GLN A 735 1.24 20.53 -19.78
C GLN A 735 1.93 21.82 -19.30
N LEU A 736 2.57 21.78 -18.12
CA LEU A 736 3.36 22.87 -17.55
C LEU A 736 4.85 22.54 -17.68
N ASP A 737 5.54 23.29 -18.54
CA ASP A 737 6.97 23.11 -18.81
C ASP A 737 7.79 24.11 -17.99
N LEU A 738 8.46 23.64 -16.93
CA LEU A 738 9.39 24.46 -16.14
C LEU A 738 10.63 24.82 -16.93
N HIS A 739 11.06 26.09 -16.84
CA HIS A 739 12.24 26.57 -17.56
C HIS A 739 13.49 25.74 -17.24
N GLU A 740 13.68 25.38 -15.98
CA GLU A 740 14.81 24.57 -15.51
C GLU A 740 14.80 23.14 -16.06
N GLN A 741 13.64 22.61 -16.46
CA GLN A 741 13.50 21.25 -17.01
C GLN A 741 13.41 21.21 -18.54
N LYS A 742 13.43 22.36 -19.23
CA LYS A 742 13.32 22.40 -20.70
C LYS A 742 14.42 21.61 -21.40
N HIS A 743 15.62 21.54 -20.82
CA HIS A 743 16.78 20.85 -21.39
C HIS A 743 16.71 19.30 -21.30
N THR A 744 15.75 18.77 -20.54
CA THR A 744 15.66 17.36 -20.16
C THR A 744 15.60 16.41 -21.37
N ASN A 745 14.73 16.69 -22.35
CA ASN A 745 14.60 15.81 -23.52
C ASN A 745 15.90 15.71 -24.32
N ALA A 746 16.56 16.85 -24.56
CA ALA A 746 17.83 16.88 -25.25
C ALA A 746 18.94 16.18 -24.45
N LEU A 747 18.99 16.38 -23.12
CA LEU A 747 20.00 15.77 -22.26
C LEU A 747 20.01 14.25 -22.37
N VAL A 748 18.83 13.63 -22.33
CA VAL A 748 18.74 12.17 -22.39
C VAL A 748 19.14 11.62 -23.77
N LEU A 749 18.78 12.31 -24.85
CA LEU A 749 19.23 11.94 -26.19
C LEU A 749 20.74 12.10 -26.36
N GLU A 750 21.34 13.13 -25.75
CA GLU A 750 22.80 13.31 -25.75
C GLU A 750 23.52 12.18 -25.01
N PHE A 751 22.95 11.66 -23.91
CA PHE A 751 23.51 10.46 -23.26
C PHE A 751 23.50 9.25 -24.18
N LEU A 752 22.45 9.05 -24.98
CA LEU A 752 22.39 7.94 -25.96
C LEU A 752 23.39 8.14 -27.11
N LEU A 753 23.65 9.39 -27.53
CA LEU A 753 24.55 9.75 -28.63
C LEU A 753 26.05 9.71 -28.28
N GLN A 754 26.40 9.45 -27.02
CA GLN A 754 27.76 9.26 -26.57
C GLN A 754 28.44 8.08 -27.27
N PRO A 755 29.76 8.17 -27.59
CA PRO A 755 30.48 7.17 -28.37
C PRO A 755 30.61 5.80 -27.68
N GLU A 756 30.41 5.72 -26.37
CA GLU A 756 30.44 4.49 -25.59
C GLU A 756 29.21 3.59 -25.85
N ASN A 757 28.11 4.18 -26.35
CA ASN A 757 26.94 3.46 -26.80
C ASN A 757 27.08 3.07 -28.26
N GLY A 758 26.51 1.94 -28.64
CA GLY A 758 26.73 1.40 -29.97
C GLY A 758 25.64 0.45 -30.44
N ILE A 759 25.94 -0.16 -31.58
CA ILE A 759 25.13 -1.21 -32.19
C ILE A 759 26.03 -2.45 -32.27
N PRO A 760 25.62 -3.59 -31.71
CA PRO A 760 26.41 -4.80 -31.73
C PRO A 760 26.57 -5.30 -33.17
N LEU A 761 27.72 -5.92 -33.45
CA LEU A 761 27.97 -6.55 -34.75
C LEU A 761 27.03 -7.75 -34.94
N MET A 762 26.11 -7.64 -35.89
CA MET A 762 25.25 -8.74 -36.30
C MET A 762 26.08 -9.88 -36.93
N PRO A 763 25.94 -11.14 -36.47
CA PRO A 763 26.55 -12.29 -37.13
C PRO A 763 26.13 -12.36 -38.60
N GLN A 764 27.04 -12.68 -39.52
CA GLN A 764 26.70 -12.72 -40.97
C GLN A 764 25.59 -13.74 -41.29
N LEU A 765 25.49 -14.81 -40.49
CA LEU A 765 24.42 -15.82 -40.53
C LEU A 765 23.03 -15.26 -40.14
N ALA A 766 22.97 -14.10 -39.48
CA ALA A 766 21.74 -13.47 -39.02
C ALA A 766 21.04 -12.63 -40.10
N LYS A 767 21.70 -12.35 -41.24
CA LYS A 767 21.12 -11.55 -42.31
C LYS A 767 19.99 -12.30 -43.01
N GLY A 768 18.76 -11.84 -42.80
CA GLY A 768 17.55 -12.42 -43.38
C GLY A 768 16.99 -13.64 -42.63
N THR A 769 17.50 -13.94 -41.43
CA THR A 769 16.91 -14.92 -40.50
C THR A 769 15.99 -14.23 -39.50
N THR A 770 14.99 -14.95 -39.00
CA THR A 770 14.08 -14.49 -37.95
C THR A 770 14.85 -14.10 -36.69
N PHE A 771 14.63 -12.89 -36.17
CA PHE A 771 15.15 -12.50 -34.86
C PHE A 771 14.36 -13.26 -33.78
N ASP A 772 15.03 -14.18 -33.08
CA ASP A 772 14.44 -15.01 -32.02
C ASP A 772 15.29 -14.97 -30.74
N SER A 773 14.75 -15.52 -29.64
CA SER A 773 15.46 -15.53 -28.35
C SER A 773 16.82 -16.23 -28.43
N SER A 774 16.95 -17.24 -29.28
CA SER A 774 18.20 -17.99 -29.47
C SER A 774 19.28 -17.13 -30.12
N LEU A 775 18.92 -16.35 -31.14
CA LEU A 775 19.83 -15.40 -31.79
C LEU A 775 20.26 -14.29 -30.82
N LEU A 776 19.32 -13.75 -30.03
CA LEU A 776 19.62 -12.74 -29.01
C LEU A 776 20.63 -13.29 -27.98
N LEU A 777 20.39 -14.50 -27.46
CA LEU A 777 21.32 -15.15 -26.52
C LEU A 777 22.69 -15.44 -27.15
N GLN A 778 22.72 -15.84 -28.43
CA GLN A 778 23.97 -16.04 -29.16
C GLN A 778 24.75 -14.73 -29.32
N MET A 779 24.06 -13.63 -29.63
CA MET A 779 24.67 -12.30 -29.69
C MET A 779 25.24 -11.92 -28.34
N VAL A 780 24.42 -11.97 -27.28
CA VAL A 780 24.81 -11.57 -25.92
C VAL A 780 25.99 -12.41 -25.40
N SER A 781 26.05 -13.70 -25.74
CA SER A 781 27.18 -14.57 -25.38
C SER A 781 28.51 -14.16 -26.02
N GLY A 782 28.48 -13.44 -27.14
CA GLY A 782 29.68 -12.89 -27.81
C GLY A 782 30.04 -11.47 -27.39
N MET A 783 29.26 -10.85 -26.50
CA MET A 783 29.48 -9.46 -26.03
C MET A 783 30.39 -9.41 -24.81
N SER A 784 30.63 -8.19 -24.30
CA SER A 784 31.42 -7.98 -23.09
C SER A 784 30.81 -8.67 -21.87
N SER A 785 31.65 -9.10 -20.91
CA SER A 785 31.21 -9.64 -19.61
C SER A 785 30.40 -8.65 -18.75
N ASN A 786 30.39 -7.38 -19.14
CA ASN A 786 29.63 -6.30 -18.50
C ASN A 786 28.17 -6.22 -19.01
N THR A 787 27.79 -7.00 -20.02
CA THR A 787 26.42 -7.08 -20.55
C THR A 787 25.50 -7.81 -19.57
N ARG A 788 25.09 -7.11 -18.51
CA ARG A 788 24.35 -7.68 -17.37
C ARG A 788 22.86 -7.36 -17.41
N VAL A 789 22.40 -6.57 -18.37
CA VAL A 789 21.00 -6.11 -18.46
C VAL A 789 20.45 -6.33 -19.87
N ILE A 790 19.23 -6.88 -19.98
CA ILE A 790 18.46 -6.95 -21.23
C ILE A 790 17.16 -6.19 -21.02
N LEU A 791 16.91 -5.24 -21.92
CA LEU A 791 15.70 -4.43 -21.99
C LEU A 791 14.97 -4.80 -23.28
N ASP A 792 13.92 -5.62 -23.18
CA ASP A 792 13.14 -6.07 -24.34
C ASP A 792 12.05 -5.07 -24.73
N VAL A 793 12.45 -3.83 -25.04
CA VAL A 793 11.53 -2.73 -25.38
C VAL A 793 10.80 -2.99 -26.69
N GLY A 794 11.45 -3.71 -27.60
CA GLY A 794 10.90 -4.06 -28.91
C GLY A 794 10.01 -5.30 -28.93
N ALA A 795 9.74 -5.93 -27.77
CA ALA A 795 8.97 -7.16 -27.64
C ALA A 795 9.44 -8.27 -28.61
N GLN A 796 10.75 -8.49 -28.65
CA GLN A 796 11.36 -9.45 -29.55
C GLN A 796 11.39 -10.87 -28.96
N ILE A 797 11.32 -11.01 -27.64
CA ILE A 797 11.30 -12.29 -26.92
C ILE A 797 9.85 -12.78 -26.84
N VAL A 798 9.38 -13.42 -27.91
CA VAL A 798 7.99 -13.90 -28.04
C VAL A 798 7.89 -15.43 -27.94
N ASP A 799 9.01 -16.14 -28.09
CA ASP A 799 9.07 -17.60 -28.16
C ASP A 799 9.29 -18.29 -26.79
N LEU A 800 9.64 -17.54 -25.75
CA LEU A 800 9.91 -18.04 -24.39
C LEU A 800 9.14 -17.20 -23.36
N THR A 801 8.76 -17.81 -22.24
CA THR A 801 8.30 -17.04 -21.08
C THR A 801 9.47 -16.29 -20.43
N ASN A 802 9.19 -15.25 -19.65
CA ASN A 802 10.23 -14.49 -18.93
C ASN A 802 11.13 -15.42 -18.08
N GLN A 803 10.51 -16.41 -17.42
CA GLN A 803 11.22 -17.39 -16.61
C GLN A 803 12.11 -18.31 -17.46
N GLU A 804 11.62 -18.79 -18.61
CA GLU A 804 12.38 -19.65 -19.51
C GLU A 804 13.55 -18.90 -20.14
N PHE A 805 13.33 -17.66 -20.58
CA PHE A 805 14.38 -16.79 -21.11
C PHE A 805 15.45 -16.51 -20.05
N ALA A 806 15.05 -16.10 -18.85
CA ALA A 806 15.96 -15.82 -17.74
C ALA A 806 16.83 -17.04 -17.39
N LYS A 807 16.24 -18.24 -17.37
CA LYS A 807 16.94 -19.50 -17.12
C LYS A 807 17.97 -19.80 -18.22
N GLN A 808 17.61 -19.65 -19.49
CA GLN A 808 18.52 -19.88 -20.61
C GLN A 808 19.65 -18.84 -20.63
N TRP A 809 19.36 -17.58 -20.35
CA TRP A 809 20.35 -16.52 -20.31
C TRP A 809 21.36 -16.71 -19.18
N LEU A 810 20.89 -17.08 -17.98
CA LEU A 810 21.79 -17.39 -16.87
C LEU A 810 22.72 -18.57 -17.19
N ALA A 811 22.26 -19.54 -18.00
CA ALA A 811 23.07 -20.68 -18.42
C ALA A 811 24.18 -20.31 -19.42
N CYS A 812 24.08 -19.19 -20.15
CA CYS A 812 25.12 -18.71 -21.06
C CYS A 812 26.40 -18.25 -20.34
N TYR A 813 26.31 -17.87 -19.06
CA TYR A 813 27.44 -17.40 -18.27
C TYR A 813 28.14 -18.56 -17.56
N GLN A 814 29.40 -18.84 -17.95
CA GLN A 814 30.20 -19.96 -17.42
C GLN A 814 30.88 -19.65 -16.08
N ASP A 815 31.10 -18.37 -15.77
CA ASP A 815 31.67 -17.94 -14.49
C ASP A 815 30.58 -17.94 -13.40
N HIS A 816 30.62 -18.97 -12.55
CA HIS A 816 29.65 -19.16 -11.47
C HIS A 816 29.91 -18.26 -10.26
N ASP A 817 31.11 -17.68 -10.13
CA ASP A 817 31.44 -16.82 -8.99
C ASP A 817 30.98 -15.37 -9.23
N SER A 818 31.07 -14.88 -10.48
CA SER A 818 30.66 -13.50 -10.83
C SER A 818 29.20 -13.34 -11.28
N THR A 819 28.49 -14.43 -11.62
CA THR A 819 27.07 -14.39 -12.00
C THR A 819 26.29 -15.50 -11.31
N GLN A 820 25.53 -15.16 -10.27
CA GLN A 820 24.87 -16.13 -9.38
C GLN A 820 23.35 -16.20 -9.55
N ALA A 821 22.73 -15.15 -10.08
CA ALA A 821 21.27 -15.09 -10.20
C ALA A 821 20.82 -14.20 -11.36
N VAL A 822 19.53 -14.27 -11.69
CA VAL A 822 18.84 -13.40 -12.65
C VAL A 822 17.55 -12.84 -12.04
N VAL A 823 17.35 -11.54 -12.18
CA VAL A 823 16.16 -10.79 -11.74
C VAL A 823 15.25 -10.58 -12.94
N PHE A 824 13.96 -10.89 -12.79
CA PHE A 824 12.93 -10.75 -13.82
C PHE A 824 11.54 -10.67 -13.18
N PHE A 825 10.50 -10.40 -13.98
CA PHE A 825 9.10 -10.40 -13.53
C PHE A 825 8.42 -11.73 -13.86
N ASN A 826 7.71 -12.31 -12.88
CA ASN A 826 6.95 -13.55 -13.05
C ASN A 826 5.57 -13.31 -13.67
N ASP A 827 4.81 -14.39 -13.90
CA ASP A 827 3.47 -14.33 -14.49
C ASP A 827 2.42 -13.58 -13.62
N ASN A 828 2.75 -13.29 -12.36
CA ASN A 828 1.92 -12.52 -11.44
C ASN A 828 2.32 -11.04 -11.38
N ASP A 829 3.16 -10.54 -12.30
CA ASP A 829 3.66 -9.16 -12.32
C ASP A 829 4.53 -8.81 -11.10
N GLU A 830 5.16 -9.82 -10.47
CA GLU A 830 6.02 -9.63 -9.30
C GLU A 830 7.50 -9.77 -9.66
N ILE A 831 8.31 -8.84 -9.14
CA ILE A 831 9.76 -8.90 -9.29
C ILE A 831 10.36 -10.02 -8.45
N VAL A 832 10.98 -10.98 -9.13
CA VAL A 832 11.56 -12.18 -8.54
C VAL A 832 13.02 -12.35 -8.95
N VAL A 833 13.73 -13.18 -8.21
CA VAL A 833 15.10 -13.58 -8.50
C VAL A 833 15.22 -15.08 -8.56
N MET A 834 15.86 -15.59 -9.62
CA MET A 834 16.19 -17.00 -9.81
C MET A 834 17.69 -17.22 -9.65
N ASP A 835 18.07 -18.13 -8.76
CA ASP A 835 19.46 -18.56 -8.59
C ASP A 835 19.87 -19.66 -9.57
N ARG A 836 21.16 -20.01 -9.60
CA ARG A 836 21.71 -21.11 -10.43
C ARG A 836 21.07 -22.49 -10.16
N SER A 837 20.44 -22.70 -9.00
CA SER A 837 19.72 -23.95 -8.70
C SER A 837 18.33 -24.00 -9.35
N GLY A 838 17.87 -22.88 -9.94
CA GLY A 838 16.55 -22.71 -10.50
C GLY A 838 15.50 -22.34 -9.44
N LYS A 839 15.91 -21.99 -8.22
CA LYS A 839 14.98 -21.60 -7.15
C LYS A 839 14.61 -20.12 -7.31
N ILE A 840 13.31 -19.87 -7.34
CA ILE A 840 12.72 -18.52 -7.46
C ILE A 840 12.33 -18.03 -6.06
N LYS A 841 12.67 -16.78 -5.76
CA LYS A 841 12.25 -16.06 -4.55
C LYS A 841 11.84 -14.64 -4.89
N ASP A 842 11.04 -14.04 -4.03
CA ASP A 842 10.78 -12.61 -4.05
C ASP A 842 12.10 -11.82 -3.95
N PHE A 843 12.25 -10.78 -4.78
CA PHE A 843 13.50 -10.03 -4.87
C PHE A 843 13.78 -9.23 -3.60
N GLN A 844 12.77 -8.60 -3.00
CA GLN A 844 12.94 -7.73 -1.83
C GLN A 844 13.44 -8.50 -0.60
N THR A 845 12.98 -9.75 -0.42
CA THR A 845 13.38 -10.61 0.71
C THR A 845 14.65 -11.42 0.45
N SER A 846 15.18 -11.38 -0.77
CA SER A 846 16.38 -12.11 -1.16
C SER A 846 17.67 -11.37 -0.80
N PRO A 847 18.77 -12.07 -0.44
CA PRO A 847 20.09 -11.45 -0.26
C PRO A 847 20.59 -10.72 -1.52
N PHE A 848 20.11 -11.15 -2.70
CA PHE A 848 20.45 -10.53 -3.99
C PHE A 848 19.92 -9.10 -4.15
N SER A 849 18.96 -8.64 -3.33
CA SER A 849 18.51 -7.24 -3.32
C SER A 849 19.63 -6.24 -3.02
N GLN A 850 20.63 -6.65 -2.23
CA GLN A 850 21.80 -5.84 -1.88
C GLN A 850 23.04 -6.18 -2.73
N GLN A 851 22.97 -7.25 -3.53
CA GLN A 851 24.09 -7.81 -4.30
C GLN A 851 23.74 -7.90 -5.80
N LEU A 852 23.22 -6.79 -6.33
CA LEU A 852 22.85 -6.71 -7.76
C LEU A 852 24.05 -6.87 -8.69
N ASP A 853 25.27 -6.64 -8.20
CA ASP A 853 26.55 -6.87 -8.90
C ASP A 853 26.80 -8.34 -9.29
N LEU A 854 26.14 -9.28 -8.60
CA LEU A 854 26.19 -10.71 -8.91
C LEU A 854 25.03 -11.17 -9.80
N CYS A 855 24.13 -10.26 -10.18
CA CYS A 855 22.87 -10.58 -10.83
C CYS A 855 22.81 -10.09 -12.29
N LEU A 856 22.17 -10.89 -13.14
CA LEU A 856 21.64 -10.44 -14.43
C LEU A 856 20.25 -9.81 -14.21
N VAL A 857 19.86 -8.88 -15.07
CA VAL A 857 18.54 -8.23 -15.00
C VAL A 857 17.85 -8.29 -16.36
N PHE A 858 16.67 -8.88 -16.39
CA PHE A 858 15.84 -8.97 -17.57
C PHE A 858 14.52 -8.21 -17.33
N LEU A 859 14.24 -7.22 -18.18
CA LEU A 859 12.99 -6.47 -18.18
C LEU A 859 12.33 -6.64 -19.55
N ASP A 860 11.09 -7.13 -19.57
CA ASP A 860 10.27 -7.22 -20.77
C ASP A 860 9.66 -5.87 -21.15
N GLU A 861 8.85 -5.84 -22.21
CA GLU A 861 8.22 -4.62 -22.72
C GLU A 861 7.41 -3.88 -21.64
N ALA A 862 6.59 -4.59 -20.85
CA ALA A 862 5.73 -4.00 -19.82
C ALA A 862 6.55 -3.45 -18.64
N HIS A 863 7.62 -4.14 -18.26
CA HIS A 863 8.42 -3.85 -17.08
C HIS A 863 9.63 -2.94 -17.34
N THR A 864 9.86 -2.54 -18.61
CA THR A 864 10.83 -1.50 -18.96
C THR A 864 10.43 -0.09 -18.50
N ARG A 865 9.18 0.07 -18.04
CA ARG A 865 8.64 1.29 -17.44
C ARG A 865 8.35 1.08 -15.95
N GLY A 866 8.45 2.13 -15.13
CA GLY A 866 8.10 2.09 -13.70
C GLY A 866 9.06 1.33 -12.77
N THR A 867 9.81 0.35 -13.26
CA THR A 867 10.73 -0.46 -12.44
C THR A 867 11.95 0.33 -11.98
N ASP A 868 12.21 0.39 -10.66
CA ASP A 868 13.39 1.04 -10.07
C ASP A 868 14.38 0.02 -9.49
N LEU A 869 15.50 -0.19 -10.20
CA LEU A 869 16.60 -1.05 -9.76
C LEU A 869 17.90 -0.25 -9.69
N LYS A 870 18.63 -0.38 -8.58
CA LYS A 870 19.93 0.26 -8.37
C LYS A 870 21.05 -0.55 -9.01
N LEU A 871 21.18 -0.40 -10.32
CA LEU A 871 22.17 -1.13 -11.12
C LEU A 871 23.61 -0.60 -10.88
N PRO A 872 24.64 -1.45 -10.84
CA PRO A 872 26.05 -1.05 -10.74
C PRO A 872 26.54 -0.20 -11.92
N ILE A 873 27.57 0.63 -11.69
CA ILE A 873 28.04 1.65 -12.64
C ILE A 873 28.70 1.05 -13.90
N ASN A 874 29.24 -0.16 -13.83
CA ASN A 874 29.90 -0.84 -14.92
C ASN A 874 28.93 -1.65 -15.81
N TYR A 875 27.63 -1.61 -15.53
CA TYR A 875 26.65 -2.41 -16.25
C TYR A 875 26.42 -1.86 -17.65
N ARG A 876 26.31 -2.78 -18.61
CA ARG A 876 25.91 -2.53 -19.98
C ARG A 876 24.57 -3.19 -20.27
N ALA A 877 23.65 -2.43 -20.85
CA ALA A 877 22.35 -2.90 -21.28
C ALA A 877 22.32 -3.25 -22.76
N VAL A 878 21.63 -4.33 -23.10
CA VAL A 878 21.20 -4.64 -24.47
C VAL A 878 19.75 -4.21 -24.61
N VAL A 879 19.47 -3.38 -25.60
CA VAL A 879 18.15 -2.80 -25.86
C VAL A 879 17.64 -3.37 -27.18
N THR A 880 16.52 -4.08 -27.17
CA THR A 880 15.90 -4.59 -28.40
C THR A 880 15.06 -3.50 -29.07
N LEU A 881 15.14 -3.40 -30.40
CA LEU A 881 14.26 -2.53 -31.18
C LEU A 881 13.13 -3.35 -31.82
N GLY A 882 11.93 -2.77 -31.93
CA GLY A 882 10.76 -3.41 -32.51
C GLY A 882 9.92 -2.46 -33.35
N ALA A 883 8.96 -2.99 -34.12
CA ALA A 883 8.11 -2.15 -34.95
C ALA A 883 7.24 -1.24 -34.07
N GLY A 884 7.08 0.04 -34.46
CA GLY A 884 6.28 1.01 -33.70
C GLY A 884 6.94 1.51 -32.40
N LEU A 885 8.22 1.22 -32.17
CA LEU A 885 8.94 1.72 -31.00
C LEU A 885 9.19 3.24 -31.10
N THR A 886 8.55 4.00 -30.21
CA THR A 886 8.66 5.46 -30.16
C THR A 886 9.91 5.90 -29.39
N LYS A 887 10.36 7.15 -29.63
CA LYS A 887 11.43 7.81 -28.85
C LYS A 887 11.19 7.71 -27.35
N ASP A 888 9.97 8.02 -26.90
CA ASP A 888 9.62 8.00 -25.48
C ASP A 888 9.89 6.62 -24.86
N ARG A 889 9.32 5.56 -25.42
CA ARG A 889 9.50 4.18 -24.93
C ARG A 889 10.97 3.77 -24.89
N LEU A 890 11.71 4.07 -25.97
CA LEU A 890 13.12 3.79 -26.07
C LEU A 890 13.92 4.50 -24.98
N VAL A 891 13.68 5.80 -24.80
CA VAL A 891 14.35 6.63 -23.81
C VAL A 891 14.01 6.18 -22.39
N GLN A 892 12.72 5.94 -22.09
CA GLN A 892 12.27 5.50 -20.78
C GLN A 892 12.90 4.18 -20.34
N ALA A 893 13.00 3.24 -21.28
CA ALA A 893 13.68 1.97 -21.05
C ALA A 893 15.19 2.17 -20.85
N CYS A 894 15.87 2.93 -21.72
CA CYS A 894 17.32 3.16 -21.57
C CYS A 894 17.66 3.83 -20.23
N MET A 895 16.80 4.71 -19.74
CA MET A 895 16.99 5.41 -18.46
C MET A 895 16.76 4.53 -17.22
N ARG A 896 16.37 3.25 -17.37
CA ARG A 896 16.51 2.26 -16.29
C ARG A 896 17.98 2.09 -15.89
N MET A 897 18.89 2.37 -16.83
CA MET A 897 20.31 2.61 -16.57
C MET A 897 20.48 4.02 -16.01
N HIS A 898 20.15 4.25 -14.73
CA HIS A 898 20.16 5.58 -14.10
C HIS A 898 21.51 6.33 -14.13
N LYS A 899 22.62 5.64 -14.42
CA LYS A 899 23.96 6.20 -14.61
C LYS A 899 24.42 6.13 -16.07
N LEU A 900 23.48 6.12 -17.03
CA LEU A 900 23.76 6.14 -18.47
C LEU A 900 24.56 7.39 -18.85
N GLY A 901 25.65 7.19 -19.57
CA GLY A 901 26.61 8.24 -19.90
C GLY A 901 27.48 8.71 -18.72
N GLN A 902 27.39 8.01 -17.59
CA GLN A 902 28.19 8.18 -16.38
C GLN A 902 28.75 6.82 -15.92
N GLY A 903 29.22 6.02 -16.88
CA GLY A 903 29.79 4.68 -16.70
C GLY A 903 28.89 3.56 -17.23
N GLN A 904 27.57 3.65 -17.03
CA GLN A 904 26.65 2.70 -17.64
C GLN A 904 26.48 3.01 -19.13
N THR A 905 26.29 1.96 -19.93
CA THR A 905 26.25 2.05 -21.40
C THR A 905 25.11 1.19 -21.97
N ALA A 906 24.69 1.49 -23.20
CA ALA A 906 23.66 0.76 -23.91
C ALA A 906 24.12 0.33 -25.31
N GLU A 907 23.70 -0.87 -25.72
CA GLU A 907 23.87 -1.39 -27.08
C GLU A 907 22.52 -1.75 -27.70
N PHE A 908 22.24 -1.25 -28.91
CA PHE A 908 20.94 -1.41 -29.57
C PHE A 908 20.95 -2.60 -30.53
N CYS A 909 20.25 -3.66 -30.16
CA CYS A 909 20.00 -4.79 -31.06
C CYS A 909 18.91 -4.43 -32.07
N ILE A 910 19.31 -4.33 -33.34
CA ILE A 910 18.43 -3.95 -34.45
C ILE A 910 18.02 -5.20 -35.23
N PRO A 911 16.74 -5.66 -35.16
CA PRO A 911 16.26 -6.70 -36.05
C PRO A 911 16.31 -6.25 -37.51
N TRP A 912 16.44 -7.21 -38.43
CA TRP A 912 16.55 -6.94 -39.87
C TRP A 912 15.42 -6.05 -40.42
N GLU A 913 14.18 -6.23 -39.95
CA GLU A 913 13.04 -5.40 -40.37
C GLU A 913 13.26 -3.91 -40.04
N ILE A 914 13.75 -3.64 -38.83
CA ILE A 914 14.00 -2.27 -38.35
C ILE A 914 15.23 -1.69 -39.07
N GLU A 915 16.24 -2.52 -39.33
CA GLU A 915 17.40 -2.16 -40.15
C GLU A 915 16.96 -1.60 -41.51
N GLN A 916 16.03 -2.28 -42.19
CA GLN A 916 15.50 -1.83 -43.47
C GLN A 916 14.73 -0.51 -43.37
N LYS A 917 13.94 -0.30 -42.31
CA LYS A 917 13.21 0.97 -42.07
C LYS A 917 14.18 2.13 -41.86
N ILE A 918 15.23 1.92 -41.07
CA ILE A 918 16.28 2.93 -40.83
C ILE A 918 17.00 3.27 -42.14
N VAL A 919 17.42 2.26 -42.90
CA VAL A 919 18.10 2.45 -44.20
C VAL A 919 17.20 3.18 -45.20
N HIS A 920 15.90 2.87 -45.22
CA HIS A 920 14.93 3.56 -46.06
C HIS A 920 14.82 5.06 -45.72
N LEU A 921 14.77 5.41 -44.43
CA LEU A 921 14.73 6.79 -43.96
C LEU A 921 16.01 7.58 -44.28
N LYS A 922 17.16 6.90 -44.34
CA LYS A 922 18.46 7.51 -44.68
C LYS A 922 18.57 7.91 -46.17
N GLY A 923 17.83 7.25 -47.07
CA GLY A 923 17.78 7.56 -48.50
C GLY A 923 18.79 6.79 -49.36
N LYS A 924 18.52 6.70 -50.68
CA LYS A 924 19.27 5.84 -51.64
C LYS A 924 20.69 6.29 -51.96
N ASP A 925 21.06 7.55 -51.71
CA ASP A 925 22.41 8.07 -52.00
C ASP A 925 23.48 7.63 -50.99
N ALA A 926 23.07 6.99 -49.89
CA ALA A 926 23.94 6.40 -48.87
C ALA A 926 24.18 4.88 -49.05
N ALA A 927 24.02 4.35 -50.27
CA ALA A 927 24.29 2.94 -50.59
C ALA A 927 25.78 2.55 -50.48
N GLY A 928 26.66 3.47 -50.08
CA GLY A 928 28.08 3.24 -49.83
C GLY A 928 28.42 3.11 -48.34
N ARG A 929 28.59 1.88 -47.87
CA ARG A 929 29.52 1.46 -46.79
C ARG A 929 29.49 2.12 -45.39
N GLU A 930 28.64 3.09 -45.06
CA GLU A 930 28.55 3.56 -43.67
C GLU A 930 27.62 2.66 -42.84
N ALA A 931 28.16 2.06 -41.79
CA ALA A 931 27.40 1.30 -40.81
C ALA A 931 26.31 2.17 -40.16
N ILE A 932 25.17 1.56 -39.81
CA ILE A 932 24.10 2.25 -39.07
C ILE A 932 24.69 2.75 -37.74
N SER A 933 24.39 4.00 -37.42
CA SER A 933 24.80 4.66 -36.18
C SER A 933 23.62 4.80 -35.21
N VAL A 934 23.93 5.09 -33.94
CA VAL A 934 22.88 5.43 -32.94
C VAL A 934 22.07 6.66 -33.36
N SER A 935 22.69 7.59 -34.11
CA SER A 935 21.98 8.76 -34.67
C SER A 935 20.87 8.34 -35.63
N ASP A 936 21.12 7.32 -36.47
CA ASP A 936 20.14 6.81 -37.42
C ASP A 936 18.96 6.12 -36.69
N VAL A 937 19.26 5.40 -35.60
CA VAL A 937 18.24 4.78 -34.73
C VAL A 937 17.33 5.84 -34.09
N LEU A 938 17.91 6.93 -33.58
CA LEU A 938 17.14 8.02 -32.99
C LEU A 938 16.30 8.78 -34.02
N CYS A 939 16.82 9.01 -35.23
CA CYS A 939 16.04 9.57 -36.35
C CYS A 939 14.79 8.73 -36.63
N TRP A 940 14.95 7.41 -36.68
CA TRP A 940 13.83 6.49 -36.88
C TRP A 940 12.85 6.53 -35.71
N ALA A 941 13.32 6.44 -34.47
CA ALA A 941 12.45 6.46 -33.28
C ALA A 941 11.64 7.76 -33.14
N ILE A 942 12.22 8.92 -33.48
CA ILE A 942 11.51 10.22 -33.52
C ILE A 942 10.44 10.23 -34.61
N THR A 943 10.76 9.66 -35.78
CA THR A 943 9.79 9.54 -36.89
C THR A 943 8.63 8.62 -36.48
N GLU A 944 8.92 7.50 -35.82
CA GLU A 944 7.89 6.59 -35.27
C GLU A 944 7.05 7.29 -34.18
N THR A 945 7.62 8.14 -33.33
CA THR A 945 6.83 8.96 -32.38
C THR A 945 5.83 9.85 -33.11
N CYS A 946 6.25 10.56 -34.15
CA CYS A 946 5.36 11.43 -34.93
C CYS A 946 4.23 10.64 -35.62
N LEU A 947 4.53 9.42 -36.09
CA LEU A 947 3.55 8.52 -36.69
C LEU A 947 2.59 7.93 -35.65
N ASP A 948 3.07 7.50 -34.48
CA ASP A 948 2.26 6.99 -33.37
C ASP A 948 1.29 8.08 -32.86
N LEU A 949 1.75 9.32 -32.67
CA LEU A 949 0.88 10.45 -32.30
C LEU A 949 -0.23 10.71 -33.33
N LYS A 950 0.06 10.53 -34.62
CA LYS A 950 -0.96 10.65 -35.67
C LYS A 950 -1.95 9.49 -35.67
N ARG A 951 -1.48 8.26 -35.44
CA ARG A 951 -2.33 7.07 -35.30
C ARG A 951 -3.19 7.11 -34.03
N ALA A 952 -2.72 7.78 -32.99
CA ALA A 952 -3.38 8.00 -31.72
C ALA A 952 -4.57 8.97 -31.80
N MET A 953 -4.50 9.99 -32.66
CA MET A 953 -5.46 11.08 -32.73
C MET A 953 -6.93 10.68 -33.00
N PRO A 954 -7.25 9.72 -33.90
CA PRO A 954 -8.62 9.24 -34.09
C PRO A 954 -9.24 8.69 -32.80
N LEU A 955 -8.45 7.94 -32.03
CA LEU A 955 -8.88 7.37 -30.76
C LEU A 955 -9.06 8.45 -29.68
N TRP A 956 -8.11 9.38 -29.58
CA TRP A 956 -8.22 10.57 -28.72
C TRP A 956 -9.51 11.34 -28.98
N LEU A 957 -9.87 11.54 -30.27
CA LEU A 957 -11.10 12.21 -30.65
C LEU A 957 -12.35 11.42 -30.21
N THR A 958 -12.42 10.12 -30.49
CA THR A 958 -13.58 9.29 -30.13
C THR A 958 -13.82 9.28 -28.62
N GLN A 959 -12.75 9.09 -27.82
CA GLN A 959 -12.85 9.12 -26.37
C GLN A 959 -13.25 10.51 -25.84
N GLY A 960 -12.68 11.58 -26.41
CA GLY A 960 -13.00 12.95 -26.01
C GLY A 960 -14.44 13.36 -26.35
N VAL A 961 -14.93 12.99 -27.54
CA VAL A 961 -16.33 13.21 -27.94
C VAL A 961 -17.28 12.45 -27.02
N ARG A 962 -16.97 11.19 -26.70
CA ARG A 962 -17.75 10.39 -25.74
C ARG A 962 -17.80 11.05 -24.37
N PHE A 963 -16.63 11.42 -23.83
CA PHE A 963 -16.52 12.08 -22.54
C PHE A 963 -17.39 13.36 -22.49
N SER A 964 -17.30 14.23 -23.51
CA SER A 964 -18.11 15.46 -23.55
C SER A 964 -19.62 15.20 -23.62
N LYS A 965 -20.06 14.10 -24.26
CA LYS A 965 -21.48 13.70 -24.25
C LYS A 965 -21.88 13.19 -22.86
N GLN A 966 -21.08 12.30 -22.26
CA GLN A 966 -21.33 11.75 -20.93
C GLN A 966 -21.33 12.84 -19.85
N GLU A 967 -20.46 13.84 -19.92
CA GLU A 967 -20.44 14.98 -18.98
C GLU A 967 -21.75 15.80 -19.00
N ALA A 968 -22.35 15.96 -20.19
CA ALA A 968 -23.66 16.58 -20.32
C ALA A 968 -24.75 15.73 -19.66
N ILE A 969 -24.70 14.40 -19.82
CA ILE A 969 -25.66 13.48 -19.19
C ILE A 969 -25.49 13.47 -17.66
N TRP A 970 -24.25 13.44 -17.15
CA TRP A 970 -23.95 13.55 -15.72
C TRP A 970 -24.53 14.81 -15.08
N SER A 971 -24.52 15.93 -15.82
CA SER A 971 -25.11 17.18 -15.36
C SER A 971 -26.64 17.10 -15.27
N LEU A 972 -27.28 16.37 -16.17
CA LEU A 972 -28.73 16.17 -16.23
C LEU A 972 -29.25 15.09 -15.26
N LEU A 973 -28.41 14.14 -14.85
CA LEU A 973 -28.73 13.10 -13.85
C LEU A 973 -29.05 13.64 -12.44
N SER A 974 -28.85 14.95 -12.22
CA SER A 974 -29.29 15.61 -10.98
C SER A 974 -30.79 15.92 -10.98
N ASP A 975 -31.45 15.83 -12.15
CA ASP A 975 -32.89 16.02 -12.34
C ASP A 975 -33.58 14.67 -12.60
N ASP A 976 -34.69 14.39 -11.91
CA ASP A 976 -35.43 13.11 -11.85
C ASP A 976 -35.97 12.56 -13.19
N GLU A 977 -35.76 13.25 -14.33
CA GLU A 977 -36.35 12.93 -15.64
C GLU A 977 -35.39 12.28 -16.66
N THR A 978 -34.10 12.07 -16.34
CA THR A 978 -33.15 11.51 -17.32
C THR A 978 -33.18 9.98 -17.42
N LYS A 979 -33.08 9.46 -18.65
CA LYS A 979 -32.96 8.02 -18.92
C LYS A 979 -31.49 7.59 -18.83
N PRO A 980 -31.10 6.72 -17.88
CA PRO A 980 -29.72 6.24 -17.74
C PRO A 980 -29.23 5.45 -18.96
N ASP A 981 -30.14 4.99 -19.83
CA ASP A 981 -29.84 4.32 -21.10
C ASP A 981 -29.03 5.19 -22.08
N GLU A 982 -29.01 6.52 -21.92
CA GLU A 982 -28.23 7.41 -22.79
C GLU A 982 -26.71 7.24 -22.64
N PHE A 983 -26.25 6.61 -21.55
CA PHE A 983 -24.83 6.23 -21.39
C PHE A 983 -24.44 5.00 -22.22
N LEU A 984 -25.41 4.22 -22.70
CA LEU A 984 -25.15 2.98 -23.43
C LEU A 984 -24.59 3.27 -24.82
N GLU A 985 -23.46 2.66 -25.11
CA GLU A 985 -22.88 2.63 -26.45
C GLU A 985 -23.21 1.29 -27.13
N GLU A 986 -23.47 1.31 -28.43
CA GLU A 986 -23.58 0.10 -29.24
C GLU A 986 -22.20 -0.59 -29.35
N GLU A 987 -22.04 -1.76 -28.75
CA GLU A 987 -20.84 -2.61 -28.91
C GLU A 987 -21.07 -3.64 -30.02
N GLY A 988 -22.30 -4.13 -30.15
CA GLY A 988 -22.68 -5.16 -31.12
C GLY A 988 -22.80 -4.61 -32.54
N GLN A 989 -21.69 -4.52 -33.28
CA GLN A 989 -21.73 -4.05 -34.67
C GLN A 989 -22.22 -5.11 -35.67
N SER A 990 -23.00 -4.68 -36.67
CA SER A 990 -23.42 -5.52 -37.78
C SER A 990 -22.27 -5.90 -38.72
N LEU A 991 -22.45 -6.97 -39.50
CA LEU A 991 -21.45 -7.44 -40.46
C LEU A 991 -21.10 -6.37 -41.52
N ARG A 992 -22.08 -5.57 -41.95
CA ARG A 992 -21.85 -4.48 -42.91
C ARG A 992 -21.08 -3.33 -42.28
N GLU A 993 -21.34 -2.98 -41.03
CA GLU A 993 -20.58 -1.92 -40.34
C GLU A 993 -19.12 -2.32 -40.10
N ARG A 994 -18.85 -3.60 -39.80
CA ARG A 994 -17.49 -4.10 -39.57
C ARG A 994 -16.65 -4.24 -40.84
N TYR A 995 -17.25 -4.64 -41.95
CA TYR A 995 -16.50 -5.15 -43.11
C TYR A 995 -16.73 -4.40 -44.42
N LEU A 996 -17.68 -3.45 -44.51
CA LEU A 996 -17.98 -2.75 -45.77
C LEU A 996 -17.03 -1.55 -46.00
N PRO A 997 -16.22 -1.52 -47.09
CA PRO A 997 -15.15 -0.52 -47.27
C PRO A 997 -15.61 0.94 -47.44
N GLN A 998 -16.81 1.18 -48.00
CA GLN A 998 -17.29 2.54 -48.35
C GLN A 998 -17.91 3.32 -47.18
N LYS A 999 -18.45 2.63 -46.16
CA LYS A 999 -18.90 3.27 -44.90
C LYS A 999 -17.77 3.47 -43.89
N CYS A 1000 -16.57 3.02 -44.25
CA CYS A 1000 -15.40 3.02 -43.41
C CYS A 1000 -14.73 4.39 -43.30
N ARG A 1001 -15.35 5.49 -43.76
CA ARG A 1001 -14.83 6.85 -43.60
C ARG A 1001 -15.88 7.73 -42.94
N THR A 1002 -15.58 8.21 -41.74
CA THR A 1002 -16.46 9.07 -40.96
C THR A 1002 -15.94 10.50 -41.03
N ASP A 1003 -16.80 11.42 -41.46
CA ASP A 1003 -16.45 12.85 -41.47
C ASP A 1003 -16.45 13.38 -40.04
N LEU A 1004 -15.47 14.22 -39.68
CA LEU A 1004 -15.33 14.81 -38.34
C LEU A 1004 -16.61 15.51 -37.86
N SER A 1005 -17.35 16.14 -38.78
CA SER A 1005 -18.62 16.81 -38.51
C SER A 1005 -19.67 15.86 -37.93
N SER A 1006 -19.74 14.62 -38.40
CA SER A 1006 -20.68 13.62 -37.91
C SER A 1006 -20.31 13.09 -36.52
N LEU A 1007 -19.01 12.94 -36.21
CA LEU A 1007 -18.54 12.52 -34.88
C LEU A 1007 -18.82 13.60 -33.83
N THR A 1008 -18.55 14.86 -34.17
CA THR A 1008 -18.80 16.01 -33.27
C THR A 1008 -20.27 16.45 -33.20
N GLN A 1009 -21.18 15.75 -33.88
CA GLN A 1009 -22.60 16.07 -33.89
C GLN A 1009 -23.19 15.91 -32.47
N GLY A 1010 -23.87 16.94 -31.99
CA GLY A 1010 -24.46 17.00 -30.65
C GLY A 1010 -23.54 17.58 -29.56
N LEU A 1011 -22.30 17.94 -29.89
CA LEU A 1011 -21.42 18.68 -28.98
C LEU A 1011 -21.68 20.20 -29.05
N ASN A 1012 -21.27 20.91 -28.00
CA ASN A 1012 -21.19 22.37 -28.02
C ASN A 1012 -20.23 22.85 -29.13
N ASP A 1013 -20.61 23.87 -29.89
CA ASP A 1013 -19.85 24.45 -30.99
C ASP A 1013 -18.42 24.86 -30.60
N SER A 1014 -18.21 25.33 -29.36
CA SER A 1014 -16.86 25.70 -28.88
C SER A 1014 -15.95 24.48 -28.76
N ILE A 1015 -16.45 23.40 -28.15
CA ILE A 1015 -15.72 22.14 -27.93
C ILE A 1015 -15.49 21.43 -29.28
N ALA A 1016 -16.53 21.38 -30.13
CA ALA A 1016 -16.43 20.78 -31.46
C ALA A 1016 -15.35 21.46 -32.33
N LYS A 1017 -15.19 22.79 -32.23
CA LYS A 1017 -14.13 23.53 -32.93
C LYS A 1017 -12.74 23.14 -32.45
N VAL A 1018 -12.54 22.96 -31.15
CA VAL A 1018 -11.24 22.54 -30.59
C VAL A 1018 -10.85 21.16 -31.10
N PHE A 1019 -11.80 20.20 -31.09
CA PHE A 1019 -11.57 18.86 -31.63
C PHE A 1019 -11.22 18.87 -33.12
N LYS A 1020 -11.97 19.63 -33.93
CA LYS A 1020 -11.71 19.77 -35.37
C LYS A 1020 -10.35 20.39 -35.66
N SER A 1021 -10.04 21.52 -35.03
CA SER A 1021 -8.75 22.20 -35.19
C SER A 1021 -7.57 21.31 -34.83
N ARG A 1022 -7.67 20.52 -33.73
CA ARG A 1022 -6.61 19.57 -33.38
C ARG A 1022 -6.49 18.42 -34.40
N CYS A 1023 -7.59 17.90 -34.95
CA CYS A 1023 -7.50 16.89 -36.00
C CYS A 1023 -6.90 17.44 -37.30
N GLU A 1024 -7.20 18.69 -37.63
CA GLU A 1024 -6.62 19.42 -38.78
C GLU A 1024 -5.11 19.60 -38.63
N ASP A 1025 -4.61 19.97 -37.43
CA ASP A 1025 -3.17 20.05 -37.13
C ASP A 1025 -2.43 18.74 -37.46
N PHE A 1026 -3.11 17.58 -37.33
CA PHE A 1026 -2.59 16.24 -37.60
C PHE A 1026 -2.89 15.73 -39.04
N GLY A 1027 -3.49 16.57 -39.88
CA GLY A 1027 -3.84 16.24 -41.26
C GLY A 1027 -4.93 15.17 -41.38
N LEU A 1028 -5.87 15.14 -40.43
CA LEU A 1028 -6.95 14.15 -40.35
C LEU A 1028 -8.31 14.79 -40.66
N GLU A 1029 -8.62 15.03 -41.93
CA GLU A 1029 -9.93 15.57 -42.34
C GLU A 1029 -11.04 14.51 -42.36
N ARG A 1030 -10.67 13.25 -42.64
CA ARG A 1030 -11.59 12.09 -42.71
C ARG A 1030 -10.95 10.90 -42.02
N LEU A 1031 -11.66 10.27 -41.09
CA LEU A 1031 -11.15 9.18 -40.27
C LEU A 1031 -11.58 7.83 -40.85
N ARG A 1032 -10.70 6.82 -40.84
CA ARG A 1032 -11.10 5.46 -41.20
C ARG A 1032 -11.76 4.78 -39.99
N SER A 1033 -12.91 4.13 -40.16
CA SER A 1033 -13.63 3.52 -39.05
C SER A 1033 -12.87 2.34 -38.42
N CYS A 1034 -12.07 1.60 -39.21
CA CYS A 1034 -11.19 0.55 -38.69
C CYS A 1034 -10.09 1.11 -37.76
N SER A 1035 -9.50 2.27 -38.12
CA SER A 1035 -8.46 2.92 -37.31
C SER A 1035 -8.95 3.53 -35.98
N LEU A 1036 -10.27 3.57 -35.73
CA LEU A 1036 -10.83 4.08 -34.48
C LEU A 1036 -10.69 3.11 -33.29
N GLN A 1037 -10.38 1.83 -33.56
CA GLN A 1037 -10.39 0.77 -32.54
C GLN A 1037 -9.15 -0.16 -32.58
N GLU A 1038 -8.18 0.12 -33.45
CA GLU A 1038 -7.17 -0.86 -33.91
C GLU A 1038 -6.08 -1.22 -32.89
N GLU A 1039 -5.80 -0.38 -31.87
CA GLU A 1039 -4.80 -0.68 -30.83
C GLU A 1039 -5.23 -0.08 -29.48
N GLN A 1040 -6.17 -0.76 -28.82
CA GLN A 1040 -6.61 -0.42 -27.47
C GLN A 1040 -6.30 -1.58 -26.52
N GLU A 1041 -5.67 -1.27 -25.39
CA GLU A 1041 -5.67 -2.13 -24.22
C GLU A 1041 -7.05 -1.98 -23.56
N ARG A 1042 -7.93 -2.95 -23.86
CA ARG A 1042 -9.27 -3.02 -23.30
C ARG A 1042 -9.25 -3.90 -22.06
N GLU A 1043 -9.49 -3.31 -20.91
CA GLU A 1043 -9.87 -4.10 -19.74
C GLU A 1043 -11.35 -4.47 -19.88
N LEU A 1044 -11.58 -5.68 -20.39
CA LEU A 1044 -12.92 -6.19 -20.64
C LEU A 1044 -13.57 -6.73 -19.37
N ALA A 1045 -14.80 -6.29 -19.17
CA ALA A 1045 -15.62 -6.66 -18.05
C ALA A 1045 -16.89 -7.39 -18.46
N PRO A 1046 -16.86 -8.73 -18.64
CA PRO A 1046 -18.08 -9.47 -18.93
C PRO A 1046 -19.05 -9.43 -17.75
N GLU A 1047 -20.31 -9.10 -18.03
CA GLU A 1047 -21.42 -9.27 -17.08
C GLU A 1047 -21.47 -10.76 -16.71
N THR A 1048 -21.03 -11.09 -15.51
CA THR A 1048 -20.89 -12.49 -15.08
C THR A 1048 -22.10 -12.87 -14.24
N GLN A 1049 -23.16 -13.36 -14.89
CA GLN A 1049 -24.27 -14.01 -14.20
C GLN A 1049 -23.79 -15.36 -13.62
N HIS A 1050 -23.24 -15.34 -12.42
CA HIS A 1050 -23.09 -16.54 -11.62
C HIS A 1050 -24.40 -16.84 -10.90
N GLU A 1051 -25.24 -17.71 -11.46
CA GLU A 1051 -26.27 -18.41 -10.68
C GLU A 1051 -25.58 -19.35 -9.69
N ARG A 1052 -25.17 -18.80 -8.55
CA ARG A 1052 -24.81 -19.61 -7.39
C ARG A 1052 -26.09 -19.81 -6.60
N GLN A 1053 -26.76 -20.95 -6.77
CA GLN A 1053 -27.78 -21.40 -5.82
C GLN A 1053 -27.09 -21.67 -4.48
N VAL A 1054 -26.99 -20.61 -3.67
CA VAL A 1054 -26.67 -20.72 -2.26
C VAL A 1054 -28.01 -20.76 -1.56
N GLU A 1055 -28.44 -21.94 -1.15
CA GLU A 1055 -29.54 -22.11 -0.22
C GLU A 1055 -29.10 -21.57 1.14
N LYS A 1056 -29.26 -20.25 1.34
CA LYS A 1056 -28.97 -19.63 2.63
C LYS A 1056 -30.05 -20.03 3.62
N ILE A 1057 -29.64 -20.58 4.75
CA ILE A 1057 -30.52 -20.81 5.89
C ILE A 1057 -31.18 -19.47 6.27
N PRO A 1058 -32.50 -19.40 6.47
CA PRO A 1058 -33.18 -18.17 6.90
C PRO A 1058 -32.55 -17.62 8.18
N ALA A 1059 -32.40 -16.29 8.26
CA ALA A 1059 -31.93 -15.63 9.48
C ALA A 1059 -32.85 -16.01 10.66
N LEU A 1060 -32.31 -16.70 11.65
CA LEU A 1060 -33.05 -17.09 12.84
C LEU A 1060 -33.34 -15.84 13.68
N LYS A 1061 -34.59 -15.69 14.14
CA LYS A 1061 -34.95 -14.56 14.99
C LYS A 1061 -34.23 -14.71 16.35
N PRO A 1062 -33.57 -13.65 16.86
CA PRO A 1062 -32.95 -13.70 18.17
C PRO A 1062 -33.99 -13.98 19.25
N ASP A 1063 -33.62 -14.78 20.25
CA ASP A 1063 -34.46 -14.98 21.41
C ASP A 1063 -34.37 -13.78 22.35
N THR A 1064 -35.41 -13.59 23.15
CA THR A 1064 -35.49 -12.48 24.09
C THR A 1064 -34.55 -12.73 25.27
N HIS A 1065 -33.51 -11.89 25.40
CA HIS A 1065 -32.57 -11.92 26.50
C HIS A 1065 -33.28 -11.85 27.86
N SER A 1066 -32.89 -12.72 28.78
CA SER A 1066 -33.40 -12.78 30.14
C SER A 1066 -32.26 -13.04 31.13
N VAL A 1067 -32.18 -12.22 32.17
CA VAL A 1067 -31.23 -12.43 33.27
C VAL A 1067 -31.95 -13.10 34.43
N ASN A 1068 -31.52 -14.30 34.80
CA ASN A 1068 -32.13 -15.03 35.91
C ASN A 1068 -31.82 -14.34 37.25
N ARG A 1069 -32.85 -14.18 38.09
CA ARG A 1069 -32.75 -13.54 39.41
C ARG A 1069 -31.69 -14.16 40.32
N LEU A 1070 -31.52 -15.48 40.31
CA LEU A 1070 -30.51 -16.17 41.11
C LEU A 1070 -29.07 -15.84 40.67
N LEU A 1071 -28.88 -15.54 39.37
CA LEU A 1071 -27.60 -15.07 38.85
C LEU A 1071 -27.30 -13.64 39.31
N GLN A 1072 -28.32 -12.78 39.35
CA GLN A 1072 -28.19 -11.41 39.85
C GLN A 1072 -27.88 -11.39 41.36
N GLU A 1073 -28.54 -12.25 42.13
CA GLU A 1073 -28.29 -12.42 43.57
C GLU A 1073 -26.87 -12.98 43.81
N TRP A 1074 -26.40 -13.93 43.00
CA TRP A 1074 -25.01 -14.39 43.05
C TRP A 1074 -23.99 -13.28 42.75
N ILE A 1075 -24.23 -12.50 41.68
CA ILE A 1075 -23.36 -11.37 41.32
C ILE A 1075 -23.34 -10.31 42.43
N ALA A 1076 -24.47 -10.07 43.09
CA ALA A 1076 -24.59 -9.07 44.14
C ALA A 1076 -24.00 -9.52 45.49
N GLU A 1077 -24.19 -10.79 45.88
CA GLU A 1077 -23.82 -11.30 47.21
C GLU A 1077 -22.50 -12.06 47.24
N GLY A 1078 -21.95 -12.45 46.08
CA GLY A 1078 -20.64 -13.08 45.94
C GLY A 1078 -20.50 -14.48 46.54
N SER A 1079 -21.59 -15.10 47.02
CA SER A 1079 -21.61 -16.46 47.55
C SER A 1079 -22.21 -17.45 46.55
N PHE A 1080 -21.41 -18.43 46.13
CA PHE A 1080 -21.79 -19.42 45.11
C PHE A 1080 -22.45 -20.64 45.79
N PRO A 1081 -23.72 -20.99 45.49
CA PRO A 1081 -24.40 -22.09 46.17
C PRO A 1081 -24.04 -23.44 45.50
N GLU A 1082 -22.85 -23.97 45.82
CA GLU A 1082 -22.30 -25.22 45.25
C GLU A 1082 -23.17 -26.47 45.53
N SER A 1083 -24.05 -26.43 46.54
CA SER A 1083 -24.85 -27.60 46.97
C SER A 1083 -26.36 -27.46 46.72
N SER A 1084 -26.81 -26.50 45.93
CA SER A 1084 -28.24 -26.28 45.66
C SER A 1084 -28.67 -26.88 44.32
N THR A 1085 -29.68 -27.75 44.33
CA THR A 1085 -30.36 -28.22 43.11
C THR A 1085 -30.90 -27.07 42.24
N ALA A 1086 -31.10 -25.88 42.83
CA ALA A 1086 -31.54 -24.68 42.11
C ALA A 1086 -30.48 -24.07 41.19
N PHE A 1087 -29.18 -24.38 41.38
CA PHE A 1087 -28.11 -23.85 40.53
C PHE A 1087 -28.03 -24.57 39.17
N ARG A 1088 -28.28 -25.90 39.16
CA ARG A 1088 -28.36 -26.71 37.93
C ARG A 1088 -29.58 -26.39 37.05
N THR A 1089 -30.55 -25.65 37.57
CA THR A 1089 -31.72 -25.18 36.81
C THR A 1089 -31.46 -23.87 36.05
N VAL A 1090 -30.40 -23.13 36.40
CA VAL A 1090 -30.11 -21.79 35.84
C VAL A 1090 -28.82 -21.77 35.01
N MET A 1091 -27.88 -22.66 35.32
CA MET A 1091 -26.63 -22.87 34.61
C MET A 1091 -26.52 -24.33 34.17
N LYS A 1092 -25.84 -24.58 33.05
CA LYS A 1092 -25.47 -25.95 32.62
C LYS A 1092 -24.01 -26.00 32.17
N PRO A 1093 -23.36 -27.18 32.18
CA PRO A 1093 -22.05 -27.34 31.57
C PRO A 1093 -22.07 -26.92 30.10
N ALA A 1094 -21.07 -26.15 29.67
CA ALA A 1094 -21.02 -25.52 28.36
C ALA A 1094 -21.17 -26.54 27.23
N PHE A 1095 -20.43 -27.64 27.28
CA PHE A 1095 -20.46 -28.66 26.22
C PHE A 1095 -21.75 -29.47 26.18
N GLN A 1096 -22.50 -29.57 27.29
CA GLN A 1096 -23.83 -30.19 27.27
C GLN A 1096 -24.83 -29.40 26.42
N SER A 1097 -24.56 -28.12 26.07
CA SER A 1097 -25.37 -27.39 25.10
C SER A 1097 -25.37 -28.00 23.69
N LEU A 1098 -24.32 -28.75 23.33
CA LEU A 1098 -24.18 -29.43 22.04
C LEU A 1098 -25.08 -30.66 21.90
N SER A 1099 -25.66 -31.15 23.00
CA SER A 1099 -26.58 -32.31 23.00
C SER A 1099 -27.79 -32.13 22.08
N LYS A 1100 -28.15 -30.89 21.76
CA LYS A 1100 -29.26 -30.53 20.86
C LYS A 1100 -28.81 -30.20 19.43
N THR A 1101 -27.59 -30.60 19.06
CA THR A 1101 -27.01 -30.36 17.72
C THR A 1101 -26.62 -31.68 17.07
N SER A 1102 -26.45 -31.69 15.76
CA SER A 1102 -25.99 -32.86 15.01
C SER A 1102 -24.63 -33.41 15.47
N ALA A 1103 -23.80 -32.61 16.17
CA ALA A 1103 -22.55 -33.06 16.76
C ALA A 1103 -22.76 -34.14 17.85
N ALA A 1104 -23.91 -34.14 18.54
CA ALA A 1104 -24.24 -35.15 19.55
C ALA A 1104 -24.49 -36.55 18.96
N VAL A 1105 -24.68 -36.65 17.65
CA VAL A 1105 -24.79 -37.94 16.93
C VAL A 1105 -23.41 -38.59 16.76
N HIS A 1106 -22.34 -37.79 16.77
CA HIS A 1106 -20.98 -38.24 16.47
C HIS A 1106 -20.05 -38.29 17.68
N PHE A 1107 -20.39 -37.63 18.78
CA PHE A 1107 -19.62 -37.61 20.03
C PHE A 1107 -20.52 -37.83 21.24
N ASP A 1108 -20.08 -38.66 22.21
CA ASP A 1108 -20.76 -38.71 23.50
C ASP A 1108 -20.46 -37.44 24.29
N VAL A 1109 -21.43 -36.53 24.31
CA VAL A 1109 -21.32 -35.22 24.95
C VAL A 1109 -21.03 -35.33 26.46
N LYS A 1110 -21.28 -36.50 27.07
CA LYS A 1110 -20.97 -36.77 28.49
C LYS A 1110 -19.48 -36.97 28.77
N GLU A 1111 -18.65 -37.22 27.75
CA GLU A 1111 -17.20 -37.36 27.91
C GLU A 1111 -16.47 -36.02 28.01
N PHE A 1112 -17.15 -34.90 27.73
CA PHE A 1112 -16.55 -33.57 27.78
C PHE A 1112 -16.45 -33.02 29.21
N PRO A 1113 -15.42 -32.19 29.51
CA PRO A 1113 -15.22 -31.64 30.85
C PRO A 1113 -16.40 -30.77 31.32
N GLU A 1114 -16.91 -31.04 32.53
CA GLU A 1114 -17.96 -30.23 33.17
C GLU A 1114 -17.41 -29.00 33.91
N THR A 1115 -16.17 -28.58 33.63
CA THR A 1115 -15.49 -27.49 34.35
C THR A 1115 -15.96 -26.10 33.94
N ILE A 1116 -16.52 -25.96 32.73
CA ILE A 1116 -17.01 -24.68 32.19
C ILE A 1116 -18.54 -24.70 32.19
N TRP A 1117 -19.15 -23.68 32.78
CA TRP A 1117 -20.59 -23.53 32.89
C TRP A 1117 -21.06 -22.29 32.14
N VAL A 1118 -22.23 -22.37 31.52
CA VAL A 1118 -22.88 -21.27 30.82
C VAL A 1118 -24.29 -21.05 31.36
N THR A 1119 -24.75 -19.81 31.27
CA THR A 1119 -26.15 -19.46 31.59
C THR A 1119 -27.09 -20.11 30.58
N MET A 1120 -28.31 -20.42 31.01
CA MET A 1120 -29.34 -20.88 30.09
C MET A 1120 -29.65 -19.84 29.00
N ASP A 1121 -29.58 -18.56 29.33
CA ASP A 1121 -29.74 -17.46 28.36
C ASP A 1121 -28.65 -17.46 27.27
N PHE A 1122 -27.38 -17.68 27.65
CA PHE A 1122 -26.30 -17.84 26.68
C PHE A 1122 -26.45 -19.09 25.81
N ALA A 1123 -27.06 -20.15 26.35
CA ALA A 1123 -27.30 -21.37 25.58
C ALA A 1123 -28.53 -21.31 24.66
N HIS A 1124 -29.35 -20.25 24.75
CA HIS A 1124 -30.60 -20.09 24.01
C HIS A 1124 -30.71 -18.68 23.42
N THR A 1125 -29.95 -18.42 22.36
CA THR A 1125 -29.82 -17.09 21.75
C THR A 1125 -30.76 -16.83 20.57
N VAL A 1126 -31.43 -17.85 20.06
CA VAL A 1126 -32.32 -17.78 18.88
C VAL A 1126 -33.61 -18.58 19.08
N LYS A 1127 -34.73 -18.09 18.52
CA LYS A 1127 -36.02 -18.78 18.56
C LYS A 1127 -36.04 -19.90 17.52
N VAL A 1128 -36.12 -21.14 17.99
CA VAL A 1128 -36.27 -22.31 17.11
C VAL A 1128 -37.78 -22.54 16.91
N GLY A 1129 -38.27 -22.32 15.69
CA GLY A 1129 -39.67 -22.60 15.33
C GLY A 1129 -39.90 -24.10 15.15
N ILE A 1130 -41.14 -24.54 15.41
CA ILE A 1130 -41.59 -25.95 15.37
C ILE A 1130 -41.28 -26.65 14.02
N GLU A 1131 -41.10 -25.90 12.92
CA GLU A 1131 -40.74 -26.43 11.60
C GLU A 1131 -39.32 -27.02 11.48
N TRP A 1132 -38.42 -26.78 12.46
CA TRP A 1132 -37.07 -27.36 12.44
C TRP A 1132 -37.02 -28.82 12.92
N GLU A 1133 -37.96 -29.28 13.75
CA GLU A 1133 -38.00 -30.68 14.22
C GLU A 1133 -38.49 -31.66 13.13
N GLU A 1134 -39.25 -31.20 12.14
CA GLU A 1134 -39.72 -32.05 11.03
C GLU A 1134 -38.67 -32.24 9.91
N ARG A 1135 -37.66 -31.35 9.79
CA ARG A 1135 -36.62 -31.45 8.74
C ARG A 1135 -35.47 -32.38 9.09
N GLU A 1136 -35.24 -32.72 10.37
CA GLU A 1136 -34.20 -33.69 10.76
C GLU A 1136 -34.53 -35.13 10.34
N GLY A 1137 -35.80 -35.44 10.04
CA GLY A 1137 -36.21 -36.76 9.54
C GLY A 1137 -35.73 -37.07 8.10
N CYS A 1138 -35.40 -36.05 7.29
CA CYS A 1138 -35.10 -36.23 5.86
C CYS A 1138 -33.63 -36.48 5.52
N PHE A 1139 -32.69 -36.33 6.47
CA PHE A 1139 -31.25 -36.53 6.20
C PHE A 1139 -30.75 -37.97 6.40
N SER A 1140 -31.64 -38.93 6.63
CA SER A 1140 -31.28 -40.33 6.92
C SER A 1140 -31.34 -41.29 5.72
N ASN A 1141 -31.58 -40.84 4.49
CA ASN A 1141 -31.54 -41.71 3.31
C ASN A 1141 -30.98 -41.00 2.07
N GLY A 1142 -29.68 -41.19 1.83
CA GLY A 1142 -29.00 -40.75 0.61
C GLY A 1142 -27.89 -41.72 0.24
N GLY A 1143 -28.27 -42.91 -0.21
CA GLY A 1143 -27.36 -43.91 -0.76
C GLY A 1143 -26.78 -43.48 -2.11
N ASN A 1144 -25.53 -43.91 -2.33
CA ASN A 1144 -24.80 -44.03 -3.60
C ASN A 1144 -25.58 -43.65 -4.87
N LYS A 1145 -25.16 -42.60 -5.56
CA LYS A 1145 -25.09 -42.55 -7.02
C LYS A 1145 -23.90 -41.71 -7.49
N SER A 1146 -23.03 -42.39 -8.22
CA SER A 1146 -21.98 -41.90 -9.09
C SER A 1146 -22.49 -40.90 -10.14
N ILE A 1147 -21.73 -39.82 -10.37
CA ILE A 1147 -21.22 -39.31 -11.67
C ILE A 1147 -19.94 -38.55 -11.35
#